data_AF-A0A7S3NJB2-F1
#
_entry.id   AF-A0A7S3NJB2-F1
#
_cell.length_a   1.000
_cell.length_b   1.000
_cell.length_c   1.000
_cell.angle_alpha   90.00
_cell.angle_beta   90.00
_cell.angle_gamma   90.00
#
_symmetry.space_group_name_H-M   'P 1'
#
loop_
_entity.id
_entity.type
_entity.pdbx_description
1 polymer ?
#
loop_
_entity_poly.entity_id
_entity_poly.type
_entity_poly.pdbx_seq_one_letter_code
_entity_poly.pdbx_strand_id
1 'polypeptide(L)'
;MMEVIHRTEQTEISERAGKDSSVKLNKIKVRFAVSSDRFKKEKLEIAAKLAKIDISFEESEGIDRTCELISKGIKISGTSAALRYIANVKEDSGLYGETCYDSGLVDSWLEFSVFELETPLVWICMADEEQKKVIGVAAAADALKGLKAVNEWLSFRTFLATERVTIADIALFCVLKACVEYELISINEVISMTNFCRWFLTCGTKFNKFEGVLSEIMNCLKGRVGVIPTKSENKQKCIKIQNDLEKDPDKLFVSNFQRDRTRIKELLCLGKNAIGSKQIIIKGWVRSVREAEKGATNFIELNDGSCLNSIQIVATRKKTIGFDQLKKCGGAGASLDIQGEIVASLGKNQAIEVQAEYIQVIGPTYGGQNGEIGAQFYPLAKKFHTPEHLRQNAHLRARSRLGSAVARTRHALAFATHEFFQKRGFLYIHTPLITSADAEGAGEQFTVTTLLPQSDVENKQIKIDYAQDFFGRKCGLTVSGQLNVETHAVALSDCYTFGPTFRAENSHTSRHLAEFWMIEPEVSFANLYDDINLATDYLKYCVAAVLARCDDDLAFFESVHEAGLRARLKSLINTPKFTQLDYTQAISLLQKVVQDHPKNKEPIFENSNIVWGMDLGSEHEKYLTDIIFNGPVVLINYPKDIKAFYMKLNPDNQTVAAMDILVPKIGEIIGGSQREDNFNILVQRCRENGIDPHHISWYTDLRKYGSVPHAGFGLGFERLVMLVTGCPNIRDVIPFPRYPGNAPF
;
A
#
# COMPACT_ATOMS: atom_id res chain seq x y z
N MET A 1 46.74 -5.43 0.90
CA MET A 1 47.02 -4.48 2.02
C MET A 1 45.85 -4.31 3.00
N MET A 2 44.66 -4.90 2.77
CA MET A 2 43.60 -5.03 3.79
C MET A 2 43.56 -6.40 4.51
N GLU A 3 44.35 -7.39 4.09
CA GLU A 3 44.41 -8.71 4.75
C GLU A 3 45.50 -8.86 5.83
N VAL A 4 46.37 -7.86 6.00
CA VAL A 4 47.45 -7.88 7.00
C VAL A 4 47.07 -7.16 8.31
N ILE A 5 45.96 -6.41 8.32
CA ILE A 5 45.49 -5.70 9.52
C ILE A 5 44.61 -6.61 10.41
N HIS A 6 43.96 -7.63 9.84
CA HIS A 6 42.98 -8.44 10.59
C HIS A 6 43.57 -9.61 11.39
N ARG A 7 44.83 -10.02 11.12
CA ARG A 7 45.49 -11.13 11.86
C ARG A 7 46.33 -10.67 13.05
N THR A 8 46.64 -9.39 13.15
CA THR A 8 47.48 -8.86 14.25
C THR A 8 46.65 -8.49 15.48
N GLU A 9 45.38 -8.10 15.32
CA GLU A 9 44.51 -7.75 16.46
C GLU A 9 43.89 -8.96 17.19
N GLN A 10 43.70 -10.10 16.52
CA GLN A 10 43.14 -11.30 17.18
C GLN A 10 44.18 -12.08 18.02
N THR A 11 45.47 -11.85 17.79
CA THR A 11 46.53 -12.59 18.50
C THR A 11 46.96 -11.89 19.80
N GLU A 12 46.84 -10.56 19.90
CA GLU A 12 47.17 -9.81 21.13
C GLU A 12 46.08 -9.79 22.21
N ILE A 13 44.84 -10.19 21.88
CA ILE A 13 43.74 -10.23 22.87
C ILE A 13 43.66 -11.59 23.59
N SER A 14 44.23 -12.66 23.02
CA SER A 14 44.15 -14.01 23.61
C SER A 14 45.25 -14.33 24.64
N GLU A 15 46.35 -13.58 24.69
CA GLU A 15 47.48 -13.84 25.60
C GLU A 15 47.44 -13.04 26.93
N ARG A 16 46.40 -12.25 27.19
CA ARG A 16 46.18 -11.59 28.50
C ARG A 16 45.14 -12.27 29.39
N ALA A 17 44.58 -13.40 28.98
CA ALA A 17 43.57 -14.14 29.75
C ALA A 17 44.15 -15.18 30.74
N GLY A 18 45.45 -15.09 31.06
CA GLY A 18 46.12 -16.05 31.94
C GLY A 18 47.17 -15.40 32.81
N LYS A 19 46.74 -14.64 33.83
CA LYS A 19 47.42 -14.45 35.13
C LYS A 19 46.63 -13.47 36.00
N ASP A 20 46.07 -14.03 37.07
CA ASP A 20 45.88 -13.42 38.38
C ASP A 20 45.73 -11.89 38.42
N SER A 21 44.47 -11.42 38.44
CA SER A 21 44.15 -10.22 39.19
C SER A 21 42.68 -10.25 39.60
N SER A 22 42.46 -10.61 40.85
CA SER A 22 41.42 -9.98 41.65
C SER A 22 41.67 -8.46 41.63
N VAL A 23 41.27 -7.80 40.54
CA VAL A 23 41.19 -6.34 40.50
C VAL A 23 40.14 -5.99 41.52
N LYS A 24 40.59 -5.51 42.69
CA LYS A 24 39.72 -4.80 43.63
C LYS A 24 38.98 -3.75 42.81
N LEU A 25 37.69 -4.00 42.52
CA LEU A 25 36.82 -2.98 41.95
C LEU A 25 36.90 -1.80 42.91
N ASN A 26 37.63 -0.76 42.51
CA ASN A 26 37.69 0.48 43.26
C ASN A 26 36.25 0.94 43.47
N LYS A 27 35.87 1.17 44.74
CA LYS A 27 34.56 1.66 45.14
C LYS A 27 34.16 2.84 44.24
N ILE A 28 33.10 2.68 43.44
CA ILE A 28 32.66 3.74 42.53
C ILE A 28 32.04 4.84 43.38
N LYS A 29 32.54 6.07 43.24
CA LYS A 29 31.99 7.23 43.94
C LYS A 29 30.94 7.90 43.07
N VAL A 30 29.77 8.18 43.63
CA VAL A 30 28.71 8.92 42.95
C VAL A 30 28.37 10.16 43.76
N ARG A 31 28.43 11.32 43.12
CA ARG A 31 28.07 12.61 43.72
C ARG A 31 26.68 13.03 43.28
N PHE A 32 25.89 13.55 44.22
CA PHE A 32 24.54 14.05 43.99
C PHE A 32 24.29 15.37 44.72
N ALA A 33 23.47 16.24 44.14
CA ALA A 33 22.96 17.44 44.81
C ALA A 33 21.89 17.08 45.86
N VAL A 34 21.91 17.78 47.00
CA VAL A 34 21.07 17.50 48.19
C VAL A 34 19.58 17.76 47.97
N SER A 35 19.21 18.64 47.02
CA SER A 35 17.80 18.98 46.76
C SER A 35 17.13 18.01 45.76
N SER A 36 16.25 17.15 46.28
CA SER A 36 15.11 16.44 45.65
C SER A 36 15.30 15.20 44.75
N ASP A 37 16.47 14.59 44.60
CA ASP A 37 16.67 13.47 43.63
C ASP A 37 16.61 12.05 44.23
N ARG A 38 15.63 11.78 45.10
CA ARG A 38 15.49 10.47 45.81
C ARG A 38 15.38 9.27 44.87
N PHE A 39 14.58 9.41 43.80
CA PHE A 39 14.36 8.32 42.85
C PHE A 39 15.54 8.10 41.89
N LYS A 40 16.34 9.13 41.58
CA LYS A 40 17.57 8.99 40.76
C LYS A 40 18.65 8.22 41.52
N LYS A 41 18.79 8.49 42.83
CA LYS A 41 19.67 7.70 43.71
C LYS A 41 19.23 6.24 43.74
N GLU A 42 17.93 5.99 43.90
CA GLU A 42 17.36 4.64 43.96
C GLU A 42 17.61 3.82 42.67
N LYS A 43 17.54 4.45 41.49
CA LYS A 43 17.91 3.82 40.20
C LYS A 43 19.33 3.23 40.25
N LEU A 44 20.30 4.00 40.73
CA LEU A 44 21.70 3.55 40.79
C LEU A 44 21.95 2.52 41.87
N GLU A 45 21.30 2.63 43.03
CA GLU A 45 21.39 1.63 44.11
C GLU A 45 20.92 0.25 43.64
N ILE A 46 19.76 0.20 42.96
CA ILE A 46 19.21 -1.05 42.44
C ILE A 46 20.11 -1.62 41.35
N ALA A 47 20.56 -0.78 40.41
CA ALA A 47 21.45 -1.21 39.33
C ALA A 47 22.78 -1.74 39.87
N ALA A 48 23.42 -1.04 40.81
CA ALA A 48 24.68 -1.47 41.41
C ALA A 48 24.53 -2.77 42.20
N LYS A 49 23.44 -2.92 42.96
CA LYS A 49 23.15 -4.16 43.69
C LYS A 49 22.97 -5.35 42.73
N LEU A 50 22.23 -5.17 41.63
CA LEU A 50 22.02 -6.23 40.65
C LEU A 50 23.31 -6.54 39.86
N ALA A 51 24.12 -5.52 39.56
CA ALA A 51 25.43 -5.68 38.95
C ALA A 51 26.51 -6.22 39.91
N LYS A 52 26.20 -6.30 41.22
CA LYS A 52 27.12 -6.68 42.30
C LYS A 52 28.35 -5.76 42.37
N ILE A 53 28.11 -4.45 42.29
CA ILE A 53 29.11 -3.38 42.31
C ILE A 53 28.93 -2.54 43.58
N ASP A 54 30.04 -2.25 44.27
CA ASP A 54 30.05 -1.35 45.41
C ASP A 54 30.08 0.12 44.95
N ILE A 55 29.04 0.87 45.31
CA ILE A 55 28.93 2.31 45.09
C ILE A 55 28.89 3.05 46.44
N SER A 56 29.49 4.24 46.50
CA SER A 56 29.34 5.16 47.63
C SER A 56 28.81 6.50 47.17
N PHE A 57 27.91 7.08 47.97
CA PHE A 57 27.28 8.36 47.67
C PHE A 57 27.95 9.49 48.45
N GLU A 58 28.24 10.60 47.77
CA GLU A 58 28.72 11.85 48.34
C GLU A 58 27.67 12.95 48.03
N GLU A 59 27.22 13.67 49.06
CA GLU A 59 26.33 14.81 48.90
C GLU A 59 27.13 16.06 48.52
N SER A 60 26.61 16.86 47.59
CA SER A 60 27.22 18.11 47.12
C SER A 60 26.29 19.29 47.35
N GLU A 61 26.77 20.31 48.06
CA GLU A 61 26.13 21.62 48.19
C GLU A 61 26.40 22.45 46.93
N GLY A 62 25.70 22.16 45.83
CA GLY A 62 25.85 22.86 44.56
C GLY A 62 24.53 23.05 43.82
N ILE A 63 24.43 24.14 43.06
CA ILE A 63 23.25 24.49 42.23
C ILE A 63 23.10 23.52 41.03
N ASP A 64 24.17 22.81 40.66
CA ASP A 64 24.18 21.84 39.56
C ASP A 64 23.42 20.56 39.94
N ARG A 65 22.21 20.40 39.42
CA ARG A 65 21.27 19.30 39.73
C ARG A 65 21.60 18.00 38.99
N THR A 66 22.85 17.80 38.58
CA THR A 66 23.24 16.66 37.76
C THR A 66 23.82 15.53 38.61
N CYS A 67 23.42 14.29 38.30
CA CYS A 67 24.02 13.09 38.87
C CYS A 67 25.42 12.90 38.26
N GLU A 68 26.46 12.79 39.10
CA GLU A 68 27.84 12.66 38.64
C GLU A 68 28.47 11.37 39.16
N LEU A 69 28.73 10.42 38.27
CA LEU A 69 29.46 9.20 38.60
C LEU A 69 30.96 9.44 38.34
N ILE A 70 31.78 9.24 39.37
CA ILE A 70 33.24 9.38 39.28
C ILE A 70 33.87 7.99 39.35
N SER A 71 34.53 7.62 38.27
CA SER A 71 35.30 6.37 38.20
C SER A 71 36.61 6.59 37.46
N LYS A 72 37.71 6.05 37.99
CA LYS A 72 39.06 6.21 37.44
C LYS A 72 39.46 7.67 37.15
N GLY A 73 38.96 8.62 37.95
CA GLY A 73 39.22 10.06 37.78
C GLY A 73 38.42 10.75 36.67
N ILE A 74 37.54 10.03 35.96
CA ILE A 74 36.65 10.57 34.93
C ILE A 74 35.26 10.77 35.51
N LYS A 75 34.65 11.91 35.16
CA LYS A 75 33.29 12.29 35.54
C LYS A 75 32.31 11.92 34.42
N ILE A 76 31.30 11.12 34.76
CA ILE A 76 30.17 10.76 33.90
C ILE A 76 28.92 11.49 34.42
N SER A 77 28.38 12.39 33.62
CA SER A 77 27.21 13.19 34.00
C SER A 77 25.91 12.60 33.46
N GLY A 78 24.87 12.60 34.30
CA GLY A 78 23.52 12.16 33.98
C GLY A 78 23.20 10.74 34.45
N THR A 79 21.98 10.54 34.93
CA THR A 79 21.53 9.27 35.53
C THR A 79 21.53 8.12 34.53
N SER A 80 21.08 8.35 33.28
CA SER A 80 21.07 7.30 32.24
C SER A 80 22.48 6.89 31.83
N ALA A 81 23.42 7.84 31.75
CA ALA A 81 24.82 7.55 31.46
C ALA A 81 25.47 6.76 32.62
N ALA A 82 25.17 7.13 33.87
CA ALA A 82 25.61 6.39 35.05
C ALA A 82 25.04 4.96 35.09
N LEU A 83 23.77 4.76 34.71
CA LEU A 83 23.15 3.43 34.61
C LEU A 83 23.84 2.56 33.55
N ARG A 84 24.13 3.11 32.36
CA ARG A 84 24.88 2.41 31.31
C ARG A 84 26.28 2.02 31.78
N TYR A 85 26.95 2.91 32.51
CA TYR A 85 28.25 2.61 33.09
C TYR A 85 28.14 1.44 34.08
N ILE A 86 27.24 1.51 35.05
CA ILE A 86 27.05 0.44 36.05
C ILE A 86 26.70 -0.89 35.37
N ALA A 87 25.85 -0.88 34.33
CA ALA A 87 25.49 -2.09 33.60
C ALA A 87 26.68 -2.71 32.84
N ASN A 88 27.60 -1.90 32.32
CA ASN A 88 28.70 -2.38 31.48
C ASN A 88 30.06 -2.48 32.19
N VAL A 89 30.20 -1.99 33.43
CA VAL A 89 31.45 -2.12 34.21
C VAL A 89 31.85 -3.58 34.42
N LYS A 90 30.86 -4.49 34.42
CA LYS A 90 31.08 -5.93 34.50
C LYS A 90 30.39 -6.58 33.29
N GLU A 91 31.19 -7.20 32.41
CA GLU A 91 30.71 -7.77 31.13
C GLU A 91 29.60 -8.82 31.31
N ASP A 92 29.54 -9.48 32.47
CA ASP A 92 28.56 -10.54 32.76
C ASP A 92 27.32 -10.06 33.53
N SER A 93 27.09 -8.74 33.66
CA SER A 93 25.93 -8.23 34.41
C SER A 93 24.58 -8.57 33.75
N GLY A 94 24.55 -8.65 32.41
CA GLY A 94 23.34 -8.83 31.61
C GLY A 94 22.35 -7.67 31.67
N LEU A 95 22.65 -6.57 32.38
CA LEU A 95 21.72 -5.48 32.62
C LEU A 95 21.55 -4.52 31.43
N TYR A 96 22.39 -4.64 30.39
CA TYR A 96 22.34 -3.83 29.17
C TYR A 96 21.95 -4.65 27.91
N GLY A 97 21.51 -5.90 28.10
CA GLY A 97 21.21 -6.82 27.01
C GLY A 97 22.41 -7.66 26.57
N GLU A 98 22.15 -8.77 25.87
CA GLU A 98 23.19 -9.70 25.38
C GLU A 98 23.47 -9.51 23.88
N THR A 99 22.56 -8.86 23.15
CA THR A 99 22.68 -8.58 21.71
C THR A 99 22.60 -7.09 21.41
N CYS A 100 23.07 -6.66 20.23
CA CYS A 100 22.91 -5.27 19.76
C CYS A 100 21.44 -4.85 19.72
N TYR A 101 20.53 -5.79 19.41
CA TYR A 101 19.09 -5.54 19.43
C TYR A 101 18.58 -5.26 20.85
N ASP A 102 19.00 -6.07 21.83
CA ASP A 102 18.62 -5.89 23.23
C ASP A 102 19.12 -4.55 23.78
N SER A 103 20.38 -4.19 23.50
CA SER A 103 20.95 -2.91 23.93
C SER A 103 20.22 -1.72 23.30
N GLY A 104 19.83 -1.82 22.02
CA GLY A 104 19.01 -0.81 21.35
C GLY A 104 17.63 -0.65 22.00
N LEU A 105 16.99 -1.76 22.39
CA LEU A 105 15.73 -1.71 23.15
C LEU A 105 15.91 -1.09 24.55
N VAL A 106 16.99 -1.44 25.25
CA VAL A 106 17.31 -0.83 26.56
C VAL A 106 17.43 0.68 26.44
N ASP A 107 18.14 1.18 25.42
CA ASP A 107 18.31 2.62 25.21
C ASP A 107 17.00 3.33 24.86
N SER A 108 16.19 2.74 23.99
CA SER A 108 14.88 3.28 23.64
C SER A 108 13.98 3.44 24.88
N TRP A 109 13.95 2.44 25.76
CA TRP A 109 13.15 2.50 26.98
C TRP A 109 13.74 3.43 28.06
N LEU A 110 15.07 3.61 28.11
CA LEU A 110 15.70 4.61 28.96
C LEU A 110 15.32 6.02 28.52
N GLU A 111 15.33 6.31 27.22
CA GLU A 111 14.90 7.60 26.68
C GLU A 111 13.41 7.84 26.95
N PHE A 112 12.57 6.84 26.67
CA PHE A 112 11.14 6.90 26.99
C PHE A 112 10.90 7.24 28.48
N SER A 113 11.59 6.55 29.39
CA SER A 113 11.45 6.81 30.83
C SER A 113 11.81 8.24 31.21
N VAL A 114 12.75 8.88 30.51
CA VAL A 114 13.20 10.24 30.80
C VAL A 114 12.22 11.27 30.23
N PHE A 115 11.86 11.13 28.94
CA PHE A 115 11.08 12.15 28.24
C PHE A 115 9.58 12.07 28.56
N GLU A 116 9.02 10.86 28.63
CA GLU A 116 7.57 10.67 28.75
C GLU A 116 7.09 10.61 30.21
N LEU A 117 7.99 10.38 31.17
CA LEU A 117 7.61 10.15 32.57
C LEU A 117 8.43 10.98 33.57
N GLU A 118 9.75 10.96 33.48
CA GLU A 118 10.59 11.73 34.42
C GLU A 118 10.45 13.24 34.22
N THR A 119 10.34 13.72 32.99
CA THR A 119 10.20 15.15 32.68
C THR A 119 8.90 15.74 33.28
N PRO A 120 7.71 15.14 33.07
CA PRO A 120 6.48 15.58 33.73
C PRO A 120 6.57 15.56 35.27
N LEU A 121 7.18 14.52 35.84
CA LEU A 121 7.37 14.38 37.29
C LEU A 121 8.21 15.53 37.86
N VAL A 122 9.33 15.86 37.20
CA VAL A 122 10.22 16.95 37.64
C VAL A 122 9.50 18.30 37.62
N TRP A 123 8.67 18.57 36.61
CA TRP A 123 7.89 19.82 36.55
C TRP A 123 6.94 19.97 37.73
N ILE A 124 6.28 18.89 38.15
CA ILE A 124 5.38 18.91 39.31
C ILE A 124 6.14 19.07 40.62
N CYS A 125 7.28 18.39 40.78
CA CYS A 125 8.11 18.52 41.98
C CYS A 125 8.67 19.94 42.16
N MET A 126 8.77 20.72 41.07
CA MET A 126 9.26 22.10 41.06
C MET A 126 8.17 23.16 41.12
N ALA A 127 6.90 22.78 40.94
CA ALA A 127 5.77 23.69 40.93
C ALA A 127 5.36 24.09 42.36
N ASP A 128 4.96 25.35 42.56
CA ASP A 128 4.29 25.78 43.78
C ASP A 128 2.83 25.25 43.85
N GLU A 129 2.16 25.40 44.99
CA GLU A 129 0.79 24.85 45.20
C GLU A 129 -0.26 25.38 44.21
N GLU A 130 -0.04 26.55 43.62
CA GLU A 130 -0.96 27.14 42.64
C GLU A 130 -0.65 26.62 41.23
N GLN A 131 0.63 26.50 40.89
CA GLN A 131 1.13 25.90 39.65
C GLN A 131 0.81 24.40 39.55
N LYS A 132 0.88 23.66 40.66
CA LYS A 132 0.51 22.23 40.71
C LYS A 132 -0.92 21.96 40.26
N LYS A 133 -1.87 22.89 40.52
CA LYS A 133 -3.27 22.75 40.09
C LYS A 133 -3.44 22.85 38.56
N VAL A 134 -2.58 23.60 37.88
CA VAL A 134 -2.66 23.83 36.43
C VAL A 134 -1.76 22.87 35.67
N ILE A 135 -0.52 22.67 36.12
CA ILE A 135 0.49 21.80 35.50
C ILE A 135 0.20 20.32 35.81
N GLY A 136 -0.30 20.02 37.01
CA GLY A 136 -0.51 18.64 37.47
C GLY A 136 -1.50 17.85 36.62
N VAL A 137 -2.57 18.48 36.11
CA VAL A 137 -3.57 17.79 35.28
C VAL A 137 -2.98 17.40 33.91
N ALA A 138 -2.22 18.30 33.28
CA ALA A 138 -1.59 18.03 31.99
C ALA A 138 -0.47 16.98 32.13
N ALA A 139 0.39 17.13 33.14
CA ALA A 139 1.45 16.17 33.42
C ALA A 139 0.92 14.77 33.80
N ALA A 140 -0.21 14.68 34.53
CA ALA A 140 -0.88 13.41 34.81
C ALA A 140 -1.42 12.75 33.54
N ALA A 141 -2.05 13.53 32.66
CA ALA A 141 -2.60 13.03 31.40
C ALA A 141 -1.50 12.49 30.47
N ASP A 142 -0.37 13.19 30.36
CA ASP A 142 0.79 12.75 29.56
C ASP A 142 1.43 11.49 30.15
N ALA A 143 1.65 11.45 31.47
CA ALA A 143 2.18 10.27 32.14
C ALA A 143 1.26 9.05 31.96
N LEU A 144 -0.07 9.24 32.04
CA LEU A 144 -1.05 8.18 31.83
C LEU A 144 -1.06 7.68 30.37
N LYS A 145 -0.85 8.57 29.40
CA LYS A 145 -0.71 8.19 27.98
C LYS A 145 0.53 7.32 27.76
N GLY A 146 1.67 7.72 28.33
CA GLY A 146 2.89 6.92 28.33
C GLY A 146 2.67 5.53 28.95
N LEU A 147 2.00 5.48 30.10
CA LEU A 147 1.71 4.21 30.79
C LEU A 147 0.83 3.24 30.00
N LYS A 148 -0.15 3.74 29.23
CA LYS A 148 -0.97 2.89 28.37
C LYS A 148 -0.12 2.19 27.30
N ALA A 149 0.85 2.90 26.71
CA ALA A 149 1.79 2.32 25.75
C ALA A 149 2.67 1.24 26.40
N VAL A 150 3.15 1.48 27.64
CA VAL A 150 3.92 0.48 28.40
C VAL A 150 3.06 -0.76 28.70
N ASN A 151 1.80 -0.58 29.14
CA ASN A 151 0.89 -1.69 29.43
C ASN A 151 0.59 -2.56 28.20
N GLU A 152 0.46 -1.94 27.03
CA GLU A 152 0.29 -2.64 25.77
C GLU A 152 1.55 -3.42 25.39
N TRP A 153 2.74 -2.80 25.49
CA TRP A 153 4.03 -3.46 25.25
C TRP A 153 4.24 -4.69 26.17
N LEU A 154 3.90 -4.55 27.45
CA LEU A 154 4.03 -5.61 28.44
C LEU A 154 2.98 -6.73 28.33
N SER A 155 2.05 -6.63 27.37
CA SER A 155 1.07 -7.70 27.11
C SER A 155 1.69 -8.96 26.52
N PHE A 156 2.84 -8.84 25.85
CA PHE A 156 3.55 -9.97 25.22
C PHE A 156 4.99 -10.14 25.74
N ARG A 157 5.42 -9.34 26.72
CA ARG A 157 6.76 -9.45 27.33
C ARG A 157 6.72 -9.44 28.84
N THR A 158 7.65 -10.16 29.46
CA THR A 158 7.80 -10.16 30.92
C THR A 158 8.44 -8.86 31.43
N PHE A 159 9.48 -8.37 30.74
CA PHE A 159 10.27 -7.15 31.02
C PHE A 159 10.39 -6.28 29.75
N LEU A 160 10.90 -5.06 29.87
CA LEU A 160 10.85 -4.07 28.79
C LEU A 160 11.70 -4.44 27.57
N ALA A 161 12.93 -4.90 27.79
CA ALA A 161 13.89 -5.14 26.70
C ALA A 161 14.16 -6.63 26.46
N THR A 162 14.33 -7.43 27.51
CA THR A 162 14.76 -8.84 27.40
C THR A 162 13.87 -9.77 28.22
N GLU A 163 14.20 -11.06 28.29
CA GLU A 163 13.56 -12.03 29.21
C GLU A 163 14.00 -11.87 30.67
N ARG A 164 14.91 -10.93 30.95
CA ARG A 164 15.40 -10.57 32.28
C ARG A 164 15.27 -9.06 32.50
N VAL A 165 15.40 -8.67 33.76
CA VAL A 165 15.46 -7.25 34.14
C VAL A 165 16.69 -6.60 33.53
N THR A 166 16.50 -5.42 32.94
CA THR A 166 17.59 -4.54 32.50
C THR A 166 17.55 -3.18 33.21
N ILE A 167 18.52 -2.31 32.94
CA ILE A 167 18.49 -0.93 33.44
C ILE A 167 17.28 -0.12 32.94
N ALA A 168 16.64 -0.53 31.83
CA ALA A 168 15.38 0.06 31.40
C ALA A 168 14.24 -0.21 32.40
N ASP A 169 14.12 -1.46 32.89
CA ASP A 169 13.11 -1.82 33.88
C ASP A 169 13.33 -1.08 35.20
N ILE A 170 14.61 -0.96 35.61
CA ILE A 170 15.00 -0.25 36.84
C ILE A 170 14.65 1.24 36.73
N ALA A 171 15.01 1.89 35.61
CA ALA A 171 14.75 3.29 35.38
C ALA A 171 13.26 3.60 35.41
N LEU A 172 12.47 2.85 34.63
CA LEU A 172 11.03 3.04 34.53
C LEU A 172 10.34 2.78 35.88
N PHE A 173 10.69 1.69 36.57
CA PHE A 173 10.11 1.35 37.87
C PHE A 173 10.31 2.46 38.91
N CYS A 174 11.52 3.02 39.01
CA CYS A 174 11.82 4.06 40.01
C CYS A 174 11.07 5.37 39.73
N VAL A 175 10.97 5.78 38.46
CA VAL A 175 10.19 6.98 38.07
C VAL A 175 8.72 6.78 38.42
N LEU A 176 8.17 5.61 38.12
CA LEU A 176 6.75 5.32 38.37
C LEU A 176 6.40 5.22 39.83
N LYS A 177 7.27 4.58 40.62
CA LYS A 177 7.13 4.58 42.09
C LYS A 177 7.06 6.02 42.61
N ALA A 178 7.93 6.91 42.12
CA ALA A 178 7.88 8.32 42.48
C ALA A 178 6.59 8.99 42.00
N CYS A 179 6.13 8.76 40.77
CA CYS A 179 4.85 9.31 40.29
C CYS A 179 3.66 8.94 41.19
N VAL A 180 3.63 7.72 41.74
CA VAL A 180 2.59 7.31 42.69
C VAL A 180 2.79 7.96 44.06
N GLU A 181 4.03 8.03 44.58
CA GLU A 181 4.35 8.70 45.85
C GLU A 181 4.02 10.20 45.83
N TYR A 182 4.14 10.85 44.68
CA TYR A 182 3.80 12.27 44.48
C TYR A 182 2.36 12.49 43.98
N GLU A 183 1.50 11.47 44.03
CA GLU A 183 0.09 11.52 43.62
C GLU A 183 -0.16 11.97 42.16
N LEU A 184 0.85 11.84 41.30
CA LEU A 184 0.73 12.12 39.87
C LEU A 184 -0.09 11.05 39.14
N ILE A 185 -0.03 9.81 39.64
CA ILE A 185 -0.76 8.66 39.09
C ILE A 185 -1.43 7.95 40.25
N SER A 186 -2.73 7.68 40.12
CA SER A 186 -3.49 6.99 41.15
C SER A 186 -3.20 5.49 41.16
N ILE A 187 -3.29 4.88 42.34
CA ILE A 187 -3.17 3.43 42.50
C ILE A 187 -4.25 2.68 41.70
N ASN A 188 -5.43 3.26 41.54
CA ASN A 188 -6.50 2.67 40.73
C ASN A 188 -6.14 2.60 39.25
N GLU A 189 -5.47 3.62 38.70
CA GLU A 189 -4.99 3.60 37.31
C GLU A 189 -3.94 2.52 37.12
N VAL A 190 -3.00 2.39 38.05
CA VAL A 190 -1.99 1.31 38.03
C VAL A 190 -2.64 -0.07 38.05
N ILE A 191 -3.63 -0.29 38.92
CA ILE A 191 -4.33 -1.57 39.04
C ILE A 191 -5.19 -1.86 37.80
N SER A 192 -5.75 -0.84 37.15
CA SER A 192 -6.56 -1.01 35.94
C SER A 192 -5.77 -1.55 34.75
N MET A 193 -4.45 -1.30 34.74
CA MET A 193 -3.52 -1.74 33.70
C MET A 193 -2.89 -3.08 34.07
N THR A 194 -3.56 -4.18 33.73
CA THR A 194 -3.22 -5.53 34.23
C THR A 194 -1.81 -6.01 33.90
N ASN A 195 -1.33 -5.81 32.67
CA ASN A 195 0.01 -6.25 32.25
C ASN A 195 1.10 -5.41 32.90
N PHE A 196 0.86 -4.12 32.99
CA PHE A 196 1.72 -3.17 33.67
C PHE A 196 1.81 -3.46 35.17
N CYS A 197 0.67 -3.67 35.84
CA CYS A 197 0.61 -4.03 37.26
C CYS A 197 1.38 -5.33 37.54
N ARG A 198 1.23 -6.35 36.69
CA ARG A 198 2.04 -7.59 36.75
C ARG A 198 3.53 -7.28 36.70
N TRP A 199 3.98 -6.51 35.71
CA TRP A 199 5.39 -6.15 35.55
C TRP A 199 5.90 -5.36 36.77
N PHE A 200 5.15 -4.35 37.22
CA PHE A 200 5.52 -3.50 38.36
C PHE A 200 5.73 -4.31 39.64
N LEU A 201 4.81 -5.25 39.95
CA LEU A 201 4.95 -6.17 41.07
C LEU A 201 6.13 -7.13 40.91
N THR A 202 6.37 -7.62 39.69
CA THR A 202 7.48 -8.52 39.37
C THR A 202 8.83 -7.83 39.59
N CYS A 203 8.96 -6.60 39.10
CA CYS A 203 10.15 -5.75 39.28
C CYS A 203 10.35 -5.40 40.76
N GLY A 204 9.31 -4.95 41.46
CA GLY A 204 9.37 -4.64 42.89
C GLY A 204 9.88 -5.80 43.75
N THR A 205 9.42 -7.02 43.43
CA THR A 205 9.89 -8.24 44.07
C THR A 205 11.38 -8.50 43.80
N LYS A 206 11.82 -8.36 42.54
CA LYS A 206 13.22 -8.55 42.15
C LYS A 206 14.16 -7.49 42.75
N PHE A 207 13.68 -6.26 42.96
CA PHE A 207 14.48 -5.17 43.53
C PHE A 207 14.52 -5.19 45.06
N ASN A 208 13.69 -6.04 45.70
CA ASN A 208 13.54 -6.13 47.14
C ASN A 208 13.12 -4.79 47.79
N LYS A 209 12.19 -4.09 47.14
CA LYS A 209 11.68 -2.76 47.55
C LYS A 209 10.19 -2.86 47.88
N PHE A 210 9.81 -3.56 48.95
CA PHE A 210 8.40 -3.86 49.27
C PHE A 210 7.66 -2.81 50.12
N GLU A 211 8.36 -1.80 50.64
CA GLU A 211 7.77 -0.84 51.59
C GLU A 211 6.97 0.28 50.87
N GLY A 212 5.77 0.60 51.38
CA GLY A 212 4.91 1.68 50.86
C GLY A 212 3.98 1.26 49.71
N VAL A 213 4.15 1.88 48.54
CA VAL A 213 3.26 1.78 47.35
C VAL A 213 2.96 0.35 46.93
N LEU A 214 3.96 -0.55 46.94
CA LEU A 214 3.78 -1.94 46.54
C LEU A 214 2.91 -2.74 47.53
N SER A 215 3.01 -2.42 48.82
CA SER A 215 2.15 -3.01 49.86
C SER A 215 0.71 -2.54 49.71
N GLU A 216 0.49 -1.28 49.34
CA GLU A 216 -0.84 -0.71 49.09
C GLU A 216 -1.51 -1.34 47.85
N ILE A 217 -0.80 -1.44 46.73
CA ILE A 217 -1.27 -2.14 45.52
C ILE A 217 -1.60 -3.60 45.83
N MET A 218 -0.72 -4.31 46.55
CA MET A 218 -0.96 -5.71 46.94
C MET A 218 -2.18 -5.86 47.85
N ASN A 219 -2.41 -4.92 48.77
CA ASN A 219 -3.60 -4.93 49.62
C ASN A 219 -4.88 -4.63 48.83
N CYS A 220 -4.86 -3.70 47.87
CA CYS A 220 -5.97 -3.46 46.95
C CYS A 220 -6.28 -4.68 46.06
N LEU A 221 -5.27 -5.45 45.66
CA LEU A 221 -5.43 -6.67 44.84
C LEU A 221 -5.94 -7.88 45.64
N LYS A 222 -5.68 -7.97 46.95
CA LYS A 222 -6.24 -9.04 47.82
C LYS A 222 -7.78 -9.05 47.84
N GLY A 223 -8.43 -7.95 47.48
CA GLY A 223 -9.90 -7.86 47.30
C GLY A 223 -10.40 -8.23 45.90
N ARG A 224 -9.51 -8.57 44.95
CA ARG A 224 -9.83 -8.87 43.54
C ARG A 224 -9.15 -10.18 43.12
N VAL A 225 -9.48 -11.29 43.80
CA VAL A 225 -8.91 -12.60 43.46
C VAL A 225 -9.64 -13.18 42.25
N GLY A 226 -8.97 -13.13 41.10
CA GLY A 226 -9.35 -13.86 39.89
C GLY A 226 -8.53 -13.39 38.70
N VAL A 227 -7.76 -14.31 38.12
CA VAL A 227 -6.99 -14.15 36.86
C VAL A 227 -5.58 -13.57 37.01
N ILE A 228 -4.66 -14.38 37.52
CA ILE A 228 -3.26 -14.35 37.07
C ILE A 228 -3.06 -15.64 36.23
N PRO A 229 -2.89 -15.57 34.90
CA PRO A 229 -2.75 -16.76 34.06
C PRO A 229 -1.48 -17.54 34.39
N THR A 230 -1.56 -18.87 34.36
CA THR A 230 -0.41 -19.72 34.66
C THR A 230 0.57 -19.81 33.47
N LYS A 231 1.85 -20.10 33.74
CA LYS A 231 2.92 -20.23 32.73
C LYS A 231 2.60 -21.15 31.54
N SER A 232 1.72 -22.14 31.71
CA SER A 232 1.34 -23.07 30.64
C SER A 232 0.32 -22.46 29.67
N GLU A 233 -0.63 -21.68 30.18
CA GLU A 233 -1.62 -20.98 29.37
C GLU A 233 -0.97 -19.88 28.52
N ASN A 234 0.04 -19.18 29.06
CA ASN A 234 0.80 -18.19 28.29
C ASN A 234 1.58 -18.83 27.15
N LYS A 235 2.13 -20.04 27.30
CA LYS A 235 2.87 -20.70 26.21
C LYS A 235 1.93 -21.12 25.07
N GLN A 236 0.74 -21.62 25.39
CA GLN A 236 -0.30 -21.97 24.40
C GLN A 236 -0.94 -20.73 23.75
N LYS A 237 -1.12 -19.64 24.51
CA LYS A 237 -1.55 -18.34 23.97
C LYS A 237 -0.48 -17.74 23.05
N CYS A 238 0.80 -17.81 23.42
CA CYS A 238 1.91 -17.36 22.59
C CYS A 238 2.02 -18.17 21.30
N ILE A 239 1.87 -19.50 21.34
CA ILE A 239 1.84 -20.33 20.12
C ILE A 239 0.63 -19.98 19.25
N LYS A 240 -0.55 -19.77 19.86
CA LYS A 240 -1.75 -19.36 19.12
C LYS A 240 -1.60 -17.96 18.51
N ILE A 241 -1.03 -17.02 19.25
CA ILE A 241 -0.75 -15.66 18.79
C ILE A 241 0.35 -15.66 17.72
N GLN A 242 1.39 -16.48 17.84
CA GLN A 242 2.44 -16.62 16.84
C GLN A 242 1.88 -17.23 15.54
N ASN A 243 1.01 -18.24 15.66
CA ASN A 243 0.25 -18.78 14.54
C ASN A 243 -0.78 -17.79 13.98
N ASP A 244 -1.33 -16.89 14.81
CA ASP A 244 -2.27 -15.83 14.38
C ASP A 244 -1.51 -14.61 13.80
N LEU A 245 -0.26 -14.37 14.20
CA LEU A 245 0.66 -13.33 13.71
C LEU A 245 1.28 -13.74 12.37
N GLU A 246 1.57 -15.03 12.18
CA GLU A 246 1.93 -15.60 10.87
C GLU A 246 0.75 -15.55 9.88
N LYS A 247 -0.49 -15.50 10.37
CA LYS A 247 -1.71 -15.44 9.54
C LYS A 247 -2.20 -14.01 9.28
N ASP A 248 -1.84 -13.03 10.12
CA ASP A 248 -2.32 -11.65 10.02
C ASP A 248 -1.24 -10.65 10.48
N PRO A 249 -0.33 -10.24 9.57
CA PRO A 249 0.76 -9.31 9.87
C PRO A 249 0.27 -7.94 10.34
N ASP A 250 -0.97 -7.55 10.03
CA ASP A 250 -1.53 -6.25 10.41
C ASP A 250 -1.70 -6.11 11.93
N LYS A 251 -1.65 -7.21 12.68
CA LYS A 251 -1.64 -7.18 14.16
C LYS A 251 -0.30 -6.72 14.77
N LEU A 252 0.77 -6.64 13.99
CA LEU A 252 2.05 -6.03 14.38
C LEU A 252 2.04 -4.50 14.20
N PHE A 253 1.01 -3.96 13.55
CA PHE A 253 0.93 -2.56 13.17
C PHE A 253 -0.11 -1.81 14.00
N VAL A 254 0.36 -0.95 14.91
CA VAL A 254 -0.51 0.03 15.57
C VAL A 254 -0.58 1.27 14.66
N SER A 255 -1.73 1.46 14.00
CA SER A 255 -1.96 2.64 13.16
C SER A 255 -2.22 3.89 14.00
N ASN A 256 -1.29 4.85 13.97
CA ASN A 256 -1.53 6.21 14.47
C ASN A 256 -2.45 7.03 13.55
N PHE A 257 -2.66 6.58 12.31
CA PHE A 257 -3.61 7.20 11.41
C PHE A 257 -5.03 6.78 11.81
N GLN A 258 -5.79 7.70 12.39
CA GLN A 258 -7.23 7.59 12.61
C GLN A 258 -7.95 8.65 11.79
N ARG A 259 -9.10 8.27 11.22
CA ARG A 259 -9.95 9.22 10.51
C ARG A 259 -10.94 9.83 11.50
N ASP A 260 -10.95 11.15 11.61
CA ASP A 260 -11.94 11.91 12.39
C ASP A 260 -13.32 11.98 11.71
N ARG A 261 -13.64 11.00 10.86
CA ARG A 261 -14.92 10.87 10.15
C ARG A 261 -15.22 9.43 9.81
N THR A 262 -16.49 9.09 9.76
CA THR A 262 -16.98 7.83 9.20
C THR A 262 -17.15 7.97 7.69
N ARG A 263 -16.75 6.96 6.90
CA ARG A 263 -17.00 6.97 5.46
C ARG A 263 -18.44 6.59 5.17
N ILE A 264 -19.00 7.13 4.09
CA ILE A 264 -20.40 6.85 3.71
C ILE A 264 -20.60 5.35 3.44
N LYS A 265 -19.64 4.69 2.78
CA LYS A 265 -19.68 3.24 2.55
C LYS A 265 -19.87 2.46 3.84
N GLU A 266 -19.16 2.82 4.91
CA GLU A 266 -19.24 2.10 6.20
C GLU A 266 -20.64 2.22 6.81
N LEU A 267 -21.24 3.41 6.75
CA LEU A 267 -22.61 3.63 7.23
C LEU A 267 -23.64 2.86 6.41
N LEU A 268 -23.53 2.89 5.08
CA LEU A 268 -24.47 2.20 4.20
C LEU A 268 -24.35 0.67 4.33
N CYS A 269 -23.15 0.14 4.57
CA CYS A 269 -22.94 -1.27 4.86
C CYS A 269 -23.59 -1.71 6.19
N LEU A 270 -23.54 -0.87 7.24
CA LEU A 270 -24.26 -1.14 8.50
C LEU A 270 -25.78 -1.09 8.30
N GLY A 271 -26.26 -0.24 7.40
CA GLY A 271 -27.69 -0.12 7.07
C GLY A 271 -28.52 0.16 8.31
N LYS A 272 -29.60 -0.62 8.53
CA LYS A 272 -30.49 -0.45 9.69
C LYS A 272 -29.79 -0.61 11.05
N ASN A 273 -28.67 -1.33 11.10
CA ASN A 273 -27.92 -1.51 12.35
C ASN A 273 -27.22 -0.22 12.81
N ALA A 274 -27.10 0.78 11.94
CA ALA A 274 -26.54 2.07 12.30
C ALA A 274 -27.57 3.01 12.97
N ILE A 275 -28.87 2.68 12.96
CA ILE A 275 -29.94 3.52 13.51
C ILE A 275 -29.72 3.75 15.02
N GLY A 276 -29.86 5.00 15.45
CA GLY A 276 -29.62 5.43 16.84
C GLY A 276 -28.17 5.80 17.14
N SER A 277 -27.25 5.67 16.16
CA SER A 277 -25.90 6.20 16.29
C SER A 277 -25.95 7.73 16.32
N LYS A 278 -25.43 8.33 17.39
CA LYS A 278 -25.40 9.78 17.62
C LYS A 278 -24.00 10.34 17.43
N GLN A 279 -23.91 11.65 17.15
CA GLN A 279 -22.66 12.38 16.97
C GLN A 279 -21.76 11.79 15.87
N ILE A 280 -22.36 11.22 14.82
CA ILE A 280 -21.59 10.71 13.68
C ILE A 280 -21.03 11.88 12.88
N ILE A 281 -19.74 11.84 12.56
CA ILE A 281 -19.09 12.86 11.73
C ILE A 281 -18.92 12.31 10.33
N ILE A 282 -19.53 12.98 9.35
CA ILE A 282 -19.39 12.64 7.92
C ILE A 282 -18.99 13.88 7.13
N LYS A 283 -18.07 13.67 6.20
CA LYS A 283 -17.58 14.73 5.30
C LYS A 283 -17.62 14.25 3.87
N GLY A 284 -18.04 15.11 2.96
CA GLY A 284 -18.17 14.77 1.55
C GLY A 284 -18.60 15.95 0.69
N TRP A 285 -18.92 15.67 -0.57
CA TRP A 285 -19.37 16.66 -1.54
C TRP A 285 -20.87 16.54 -1.83
N VAL A 286 -21.50 17.69 -1.96
CA VAL A 286 -22.92 17.81 -2.28
C VAL A 286 -23.16 17.38 -3.73
N ARG A 287 -24.05 16.40 -3.90
CA ARG A 287 -24.61 16.00 -5.20
C ARG A 287 -25.81 16.83 -5.58
N SER A 288 -26.69 17.06 -4.61
CA SER A 288 -27.86 17.89 -4.78
C SER A 288 -28.39 18.38 -3.44
N VAL A 289 -29.06 19.53 -3.45
CA VAL A 289 -29.80 20.07 -2.31
C VAL A 289 -31.23 20.29 -2.79
N ARG A 290 -32.21 19.82 -2.03
CA ARG A 290 -33.64 20.07 -2.27
C ARG A 290 -34.24 20.76 -1.06
N GLU A 291 -34.88 21.89 -1.28
CA GLU A 291 -35.59 22.62 -0.23
C GLU A 291 -37.05 22.14 -0.14
N ALA A 292 -37.56 22.05 1.09
CA ALA A 292 -38.95 21.73 1.39
C ALA A 292 -39.50 22.69 2.45
N GLU A 293 -40.81 22.65 2.68
CA GLU A 293 -41.49 23.43 3.73
C GLU A 293 -41.16 24.94 3.67
N LYS A 294 -41.19 25.51 2.45
CA LYS A 294 -40.82 26.92 2.19
C LYS A 294 -39.40 27.28 2.66
N GLY A 295 -38.45 26.35 2.52
CA GLY A 295 -37.03 26.55 2.87
C GLY A 295 -36.73 26.42 4.37
N ALA A 296 -37.62 25.75 5.12
CA ALA A 296 -37.40 25.39 6.52
C ALA A 296 -36.62 24.06 6.68
N THR A 297 -36.67 23.19 5.65
CA THR A 297 -36.03 21.87 5.66
C THR A 297 -35.27 21.64 4.36
N ASN A 298 -34.02 21.19 4.44
CA ASN A 298 -33.15 20.89 3.31
C ASN A 298 -32.77 19.40 3.30
N PHE A 299 -33.00 18.75 2.17
CA PHE A 299 -32.54 17.40 1.88
C PHE A 299 -31.27 17.47 1.04
N ILE A 300 -30.14 17.04 1.63
CA ILE A 300 -28.83 17.07 0.98
C ILE A 300 -28.45 15.64 0.61
N GLU A 301 -28.11 15.44 -0.65
CA GLU A 301 -27.50 14.20 -1.10
C GLU A 301 -25.97 14.35 -1.05
N LEU A 302 -25.33 13.66 -0.11
CA LEU A 302 -23.88 13.77 0.13
C LEU A 302 -23.16 12.50 -0.33
N ASN A 303 -22.02 12.65 -0.99
CA ASN A 303 -21.16 11.53 -1.40
C ASN A 303 -19.69 11.86 -1.17
N ASP A 304 -18.90 10.89 -0.72
CA ASP A 304 -17.49 11.06 -0.36
C ASP A 304 -16.56 10.22 -1.26
N GLY A 305 -17.10 9.62 -2.33
CA GLY A 305 -16.37 8.76 -3.27
C GLY A 305 -16.12 7.33 -2.78
N SER A 306 -16.37 7.01 -1.50
CA SER A 306 -16.09 5.68 -0.94
C SER A 306 -16.95 4.56 -1.54
N CYS A 307 -18.14 4.90 -2.03
CA CYS A 307 -19.04 4.02 -2.76
C CYS A 307 -19.84 4.81 -3.81
N LEU A 308 -20.57 4.08 -4.66
CA LEU A 308 -21.45 4.67 -5.66
C LEU A 308 -22.60 5.46 -5.05
N ASN A 309 -23.16 4.96 -3.95
CA ASN A 309 -24.35 5.49 -3.32
C ASN A 309 -24.03 6.72 -2.47
N SER A 310 -24.97 7.66 -2.44
CA SER A 310 -24.96 8.85 -1.60
C SER A 310 -25.73 8.56 -0.31
N ILE A 311 -25.45 9.30 0.76
CA ILE A 311 -26.29 9.32 1.96
C ILE A 311 -27.18 10.56 1.95
N GLN A 312 -28.43 10.41 2.37
CA GLN A 312 -29.34 11.53 2.54
C GLN A 312 -29.11 12.18 3.90
N ILE A 313 -28.98 13.50 3.90
CA ILE A 313 -28.94 14.34 5.10
C ILE A 313 -30.22 15.17 5.14
N VAL A 314 -30.84 15.24 6.31
CA VAL A 314 -32.00 16.09 6.59
C VAL A 314 -31.54 17.18 7.55
N ALA A 315 -31.55 18.42 7.07
CA ALA A 315 -31.24 19.60 7.88
C ALA A 315 -32.51 20.43 8.05
N THR A 316 -32.87 20.76 9.28
CA THR A 316 -34.01 21.64 9.59
C THR A 316 -33.54 22.92 10.24
N ARG A 317 -34.14 24.06 9.88
CA ARG A 317 -33.76 25.38 10.41
C ARG A 317 -33.84 25.47 11.93
N LYS A 318 -34.78 24.73 12.54
CA LYS A 318 -34.97 24.72 14.00
C LYS A 318 -33.91 23.93 14.77
N LYS A 319 -33.35 22.87 14.19
CA LYS A 319 -32.45 21.94 14.89
C LYS A 319 -30.98 22.02 14.45
N THR A 320 -30.72 22.48 13.22
CA THR A 320 -29.38 22.37 12.63
C THR A 320 -28.58 23.65 12.87
N ILE A 321 -27.50 23.55 13.63
CA ILE A 321 -26.52 24.62 13.77
C ILE A 321 -25.78 24.78 12.43
N GLY A 322 -25.68 26.02 11.93
CA GLY A 322 -25.06 26.31 10.63
C GLY A 322 -25.99 26.18 9.42
N PHE A 323 -27.30 25.99 9.62
CA PHE A 323 -28.30 25.84 8.54
C PHE A 323 -28.19 26.92 7.45
N ASP A 324 -28.03 28.20 7.83
CA ASP A 324 -27.98 29.31 6.88
C ASP A 324 -26.73 29.29 5.97
N GLN A 325 -25.68 28.54 6.33
CA GLN A 325 -24.51 28.35 5.47
C GLN A 325 -24.87 27.58 4.18
N LEU A 326 -25.90 26.72 4.22
CA LEU A 326 -26.34 25.96 3.05
C LEU A 326 -26.79 26.85 1.89
N LYS A 327 -27.36 28.03 2.19
CA LYS A 327 -27.74 29.01 1.15
C LYS A 327 -26.53 29.63 0.46
N LYS A 328 -25.38 29.67 1.15
CA LYS A 328 -24.14 30.29 0.70
C LYS A 328 -23.10 29.27 0.21
N CYS A 329 -23.42 27.97 0.19
CA CYS A 329 -22.46 26.94 -0.20
C CYS A 329 -22.34 26.76 -1.72
N GLY A 330 -23.30 27.27 -2.51
CA GLY A 330 -23.29 27.09 -3.96
C GLY A 330 -23.81 25.73 -4.44
N GLY A 331 -24.37 24.89 -3.56
CA GLY A 331 -25.06 23.66 -3.96
C GLY A 331 -24.12 22.55 -4.44
N ALA A 332 -24.39 21.97 -5.62
CA ALA A 332 -23.63 20.84 -6.14
C ALA A 332 -22.14 21.18 -6.28
N GLY A 333 -21.26 20.28 -5.82
CA GLY A 333 -19.81 20.47 -5.83
C GLY A 333 -19.23 21.02 -4.52
N ALA A 334 -20.06 21.58 -3.63
CA ALA A 334 -19.63 22.11 -2.34
C ALA A 334 -19.23 20.97 -1.39
N SER A 335 -18.25 21.20 -0.51
CA SER A 335 -17.85 20.25 0.54
C SER A 335 -18.41 20.65 1.91
N LEU A 336 -18.93 19.65 2.62
CA LEU A 336 -19.56 19.83 3.93
C LEU A 336 -18.90 18.95 4.99
N ASP A 337 -18.84 19.47 6.21
CA ASP A 337 -18.68 18.73 7.47
C ASP A 337 -20.04 18.66 8.16
N ILE A 338 -20.48 17.46 8.51
CA ILE A 338 -21.82 17.23 9.07
C ILE A 338 -21.70 16.35 10.30
N GLN A 339 -22.32 16.78 11.38
CA GLN A 339 -22.52 15.98 12.58
C GLN A 339 -24.00 15.76 12.82
N GLY A 340 -24.38 14.54 13.21
CA GLY A 340 -25.79 14.24 13.45
C GLY A 340 -26.08 12.84 13.96
N GLU A 341 -27.36 12.49 13.88
CA GLU A 341 -27.91 11.19 14.30
C GLU A 341 -28.38 10.39 13.08
N ILE A 342 -28.11 9.09 13.07
CA ILE A 342 -28.64 8.17 12.05
C ILE A 342 -30.02 7.69 12.45
N VAL A 343 -30.99 7.88 11.57
CA VAL A 343 -32.38 7.46 11.76
C VAL A 343 -32.87 6.57 10.61
N ALA A 344 -33.95 5.85 10.85
CA ALA A 344 -34.67 5.17 9.77
C ALA A 344 -35.21 6.21 8.79
N SER A 345 -34.90 6.04 7.51
CA SER A 345 -35.39 6.94 6.48
C SER A 345 -36.87 6.71 6.20
N LEU A 346 -37.61 7.81 6.00
CA LEU A 346 -39.00 7.78 5.52
C LEU A 346 -39.09 7.60 3.98
N GLY A 347 -37.97 7.77 3.27
CA GLY A 347 -37.88 7.61 1.81
C GLY A 347 -37.82 6.15 1.37
N LYS A 348 -38.54 5.81 0.30
CA LYS A 348 -38.65 4.43 -0.22
C LYS A 348 -37.34 3.84 -0.77
N ASN A 349 -36.37 4.68 -1.13
CA ASN A 349 -35.15 4.27 -1.84
C ASN A 349 -33.90 4.22 -0.95
N GLN A 350 -34.05 4.43 0.36
CA GLN A 350 -32.93 4.43 1.30
C GLN A 350 -33.39 3.91 2.67
N ALA A 351 -32.57 3.06 3.30
CA ALA A 351 -32.91 2.46 4.60
C ALA A 351 -32.66 3.42 5.78
N ILE A 352 -31.67 4.29 5.63
CA ILE A 352 -31.21 5.22 6.67
C ILE A 352 -31.02 6.62 6.09
N GLU A 353 -31.09 7.62 6.96
CA GLU A 353 -30.72 9.00 6.69
C GLU A 353 -30.09 9.64 7.93
N VAL A 354 -29.41 10.77 7.75
CA VAL A 354 -28.77 11.51 8.84
C VAL A 354 -29.57 12.76 9.16
N GLN A 355 -30.04 12.89 10.39
CA GLN A 355 -30.60 14.13 10.91
C GLN A 355 -29.45 15.02 11.36
N ALA A 356 -29.21 16.11 10.62
CA ALA A 356 -28.09 17.00 10.91
C ALA A 356 -28.36 17.84 12.17
N GLU A 357 -27.41 17.80 13.08
CA GLU A 357 -27.35 18.67 14.26
C GLU A 357 -26.40 19.85 14.01
N TYR A 358 -25.33 19.61 13.25
CA TYR A 358 -24.34 20.61 12.87
C TYR A 358 -23.96 20.46 11.41
N ILE A 359 -23.84 21.59 10.71
CA ILE A 359 -23.28 21.68 9.35
C ILE A 359 -22.28 22.81 9.28
N GLN A 360 -21.12 22.52 8.69
CA GLN A 360 -20.13 23.49 8.27
C GLN A 360 -19.84 23.35 6.79
N VAL A 361 -19.86 24.47 6.06
CA VAL A 361 -19.34 24.51 4.69
C VAL A 361 -17.82 24.59 4.76
N ILE A 362 -17.14 23.55 4.29
CA ILE A 362 -15.67 23.51 4.22
C ILE A 362 -15.21 24.31 3.00
N GLY A 363 -15.86 24.09 1.85
CA GLY A 363 -15.52 24.74 0.59
C GLY A 363 -16.78 24.94 -0.25
N PRO A 364 -17.17 26.18 -0.57
CA PRO A 364 -18.31 26.43 -1.43
C PRO A 364 -17.96 26.15 -2.90
N THR A 365 -18.99 26.00 -3.74
CA THR A 365 -18.82 25.89 -5.19
C THR A 365 -18.59 27.28 -5.79
N TYR A 366 -17.35 27.56 -6.19
CA TYR A 366 -16.97 28.78 -6.88
C TYR A 366 -16.98 28.64 -8.40
N GLY A 367 -17.11 29.78 -9.10
CA GLY A 367 -16.82 29.94 -10.51
C GLY A 367 -17.09 31.36 -11.00
N GLY A 368 -17.39 31.53 -12.30
CA GLY A 368 -17.45 32.86 -12.92
C GLY A 368 -16.08 33.55 -12.96
N GLN A 369 -16.01 34.76 -13.52
CA GLN A 369 -14.74 35.49 -13.63
C GLN A 369 -14.25 36.06 -12.29
N ASN A 370 -15.15 36.23 -11.32
CA ASN A 370 -14.88 36.92 -10.05
C ASN A 370 -15.03 36.02 -8.80
N GLY A 371 -15.04 34.69 -8.95
CA GLY A 371 -15.21 33.78 -7.80
C GLY A 371 -16.63 33.82 -7.22
N GLU A 372 -17.63 33.87 -8.08
CA GLU A 372 -19.04 33.80 -7.72
C GLU A 372 -19.40 32.41 -7.19
N ILE A 373 -20.35 32.34 -6.27
CA ILE A 373 -20.78 31.08 -5.67
C ILE A 373 -22.05 30.59 -6.37
N GLY A 374 -22.02 29.36 -6.90
CA GLY A 374 -23.20 28.79 -7.53
C GLY A 374 -22.98 27.46 -8.26
N ALA A 375 -24.00 26.60 -8.21
CA ALA A 375 -23.96 25.25 -8.80
C ALA A 375 -23.86 25.29 -10.33
N GLN A 376 -24.35 26.36 -10.96
CA GLN A 376 -24.30 26.58 -12.40
C GLN A 376 -22.87 26.66 -12.96
N PHE A 377 -21.90 27.00 -12.11
CA PHE A 377 -20.49 27.07 -12.51
C PHE A 377 -19.77 25.74 -12.39
N TYR A 378 -20.36 24.75 -11.71
CA TYR A 378 -19.75 23.44 -11.59
C TYR A 378 -19.91 22.64 -12.89
N PRO A 379 -18.83 22.25 -13.59
CA PRO A 379 -18.94 21.55 -14.88
C PRO A 379 -19.71 20.24 -14.81
N LEU A 380 -19.77 19.62 -13.62
CA LEU A 380 -20.48 18.37 -13.34
C LEU A 380 -21.76 18.58 -12.51
N ALA A 381 -22.43 19.73 -12.68
CA ALA A 381 -23.75 19.99 -12.11
C ALA A 381 -24.77 18.87 -12.41
N LYS A 382 -25.88 18.82 -11.67
CA LYS A 382 -26.89 17.74 -11.72
C LYS A 382 -27.70 17.73 -13.04
N LYS A 383 -27.06 17.34 -14.13
CA LYS A 383 -27.61 17.09 -15.46
C LYS A 383 -26.90 15.90 -16.10
N PHE A 384 -27.46 15.38 -17.19
CA PHE A 384 -26.77 14.38 -17.99
C PHE A 384 -25.54 15.02 -18.65
N HIS A 385 -24.42 14.31 -18.64
CA HIS A 385 -23.18 14.71 -19.28
C HIS A 385 -22.75 13.63 -20.24
N THR A 386 -22.37 14.01 -21.45
CA THR A 386 -21.83 13.07 -22.44
C THR A 386 -20.45 12.57 -22.00
N PRO A 387 -20.01 11.39 -22.44
CA PRO A 387 -18.63 10.93 -22.21
C PRO A 387 -17.58 11.93 -22.70
N GLU A 388 -17.84 12.64 -23.81
CA GLU A 388 -16.95 13.67 -24.33
C GLU A 388 -16.80 14.87 -23.37
N HIS A 389 -17.91 15.37 -22.81
CA HIS A 389 -17.87 16.44 -21.80
C HIS A 389 -17.07 16.01 -20.56
N LEU A 390 -17.20 14.74 -20.16
CA LEU A 390 -16.42 14.17 -19.06
C LEU A 390 -14.92 14.06 -19.38
N ARG A 391 -14.54 13.79 -20.64
CA ARG A 391 -13.13 13.79 -21.08
C ARG A 391 -12.53 15.19 -21.10
N GLN A 392 -13.29 16.20 -21.55
CA GLN A 392 -12.87 17.60 -21.51
C GLN A 392 -12.67 18.14 -20.08
N ASN A 393 -13.31 17.50 -19.10
CA ASN A 393 -13.21 17.83 -17.68
C ASN A 393 -12.61 16.66 -16.88
N ALA A 394 -11.57 16.01 -17.42
CA ALA A 394 -11.00 14.78 -16.84
C ALA A 394 -10.55 14.97 -15.38
N HIS A 395 -9.95 16.11 -15.02
CA HIS A 395 -9.60 16.50 -13.64
C HIS A 395 -10.77 16.50 -12.64
N LEU A 396 -12.02 16.66 -13.10
CA LEU A 396 -13.23 16.56 -12.26
C LEU A 396 -13.97 15.24 -12.45
N ARG A 397 -13.71 14.48 -13.52
CA ARG A 397 -14.50 13.31 -13.95
C ARG A 397 -14.65 12.25 -12.86
N ALA A 398 -13.63 12.06 -12.01
CA ALA A 398 -13.69 11.12 -10.88
C ALA A 398 -14.79 11.49 -9.85
N ARG A 399 -15.27 12.74 -9.85
CA ARG A 399 -16.44 13.13 -9.08
C ARG A 399 -17.74 12.72 -9.74
N SER A 400 -17.83 12.37 -11.02
CA SER A 400 -19.08 11.83 -11.60
C SER A 400 -19.37 10.41 -11.10
N ARG A 401 -20.64 9.95 -11.17
CA ARG A 401 -20.98 8.56 -10.83
C ARG A 401 -20.15 7.57 -11.65
N LEU A 402 -20.16 7.74 -12.97
CA LEU A 402 -19.42 6.93 -13.93
C LEU A 402 -17.91 6.93 -13.65
N GLY A 403 -17.28 8.11 -13.61
CA GLY A 403 -15.84 8.20 -13.38
C GLY A 403 -15.40 7.62 -12.03
N SER A 404 -16.20 7.82 -10.97
CA SER A 404 -15.90 7.24 -9.65
C SER A 404 -16.01 5.71 -9.63
N ALA A 405 -17.02 5.15 -10.31
CA ALA A 405 -17.23 3.70 -10.40
C ALA A 405 -16.10 3.04 -11.18
N VAL A 406 -15.69 3.64 -12.31
CA VAL A 406 -14.56 3.17 -13.10
C VAL A 406 -13.27 3.22 -12.29
N ALA A 407 -13.01 4.31 -11.57
CA ALA A 407 -11.82 4.44 -10.73
C ALA A 407 -11.75 3.38 -9.62
N ARG A 408 -12.86 3.13 -8.91
CA ARG A 408 -12.95 2.06 -7.89
C ARG A 408 -12.75 0.67 -8.48
N THR A 409 -13.34 0.41 -9.65
CA THR A 409 -13.22 -0.89 -10.35
C THR A 409 -11.79 -1.11 -10.85
N ARG A 410 -11.16 -0.10 -11.45
CA ARG A 410 -9.74 -0.13 -11.84
C ARG A 410 -8.83 -0.40 -10.64
N HIS A 411 -9.08 0.24 -9.50
CA HIS A 411 -8.36 -0.02 -8.26
C HIS A 411 -8.52 -1.47 -7.78
N ALA A 412 -9.75 -2.00 -7.78
CA ALA A 412 -10.02 -3.38 -7.40
C ALA A 412 -9.32 -4.40 -8.32
N LEU A 413 -9.27 -4.12 -9.62
CA LEU A 413 -8.51 -4.91 -10.59
C LEU A 413 -7.01 -4.87 -10.32
N ALA A 414 -6.42 -3.68 -10.12
CA ALA A 414 -4.98 -3.57 -9.85
C ALA A 414 -4.59 -4.33 -8.57
N PHE A 415 -5.41 -4.25 -7.53
CA PHE A 415 -5.21 -5.04 -6.32
C PHE A 415 -5.36 -6.54 -6.57
N ALA A 416 -6.36 -6.96 -7.35
CA ALA A 416 -6.56 -8.36 -7.72
C ALA A 416 -5.39 -8.92 -8.55
N THR A 417 -4.79 -8.11 -9.43
CA THR A 417 -3.57 -8.46 -10.16
C THR A 417 -2.42 -8.81 -9.23
N HIS A 418 -2.07 -7.90 -8.32
CA HIS A 418 -1.00 -8.13 -7.36
C HIS A 418 -1.30 -9.35 -6.47
N GLU A 419 -2.54 -9.47 -6.00
CA GLU A 419 -2.98 -10.59 -5.17
C GLU A 419 -2.87 -11.94 -5.91
N PHE A 420 -3.23 -12.00 -7.20
CA PHE A 420 -3.17 -13.22 -8.01
C PHE A 420 -1.75 -13.76 -8.11
N PHE A 421 -0.81 -12.89 -8.48
CA PHE A 421 0.59 -13.23 -8.70
C PHE A 421 1.31 -13.51 -7.37
N GLN A 422 1.14 -12.67 -6.36
CA GLN A 422 1.80 -12.87 -5.06
C GLN A 422 1.34 -14.16 -4.36
N LYS A 423 0.05 -14.52 -4.43
CA LYS A 423 -0.44 -15.80 -3.89
C LYS A 423 0.18 -17.04 -4.57
N ARG A 424 0.79 -16.86 -5.74
CA ARG A 424 1.47 -17.91 -6.52
C ARG A 424 2.99 -17.81 -6.44
N GLY A 425 3.53 -16.90 -5.62
CA GLY A 425 4.98 -16.75 -5.45
C GLY A 425 5.69 -15.90 -6.51
N PHE A 426 4.95 -15.29 -7.44
CA PHE A 426 5.54 -14.42 -8.45
C PHE A 426 6.14 -13.16 -7.81
N LEU A 427 7.29 -12.73 -8.33
CA LEU A 427 7.97 -11.51 -7.90
C LEU A 427 7.62 -10.33 -8.80
N TYR A 428 7.33 -9.20 -8.18
CA TYR A 428 7.02 -7.96 -8.89
C TYR A 428 8.31 -7.23 -9.28
N ILE A 429 8.59 -7.17 -10.58
CA ILE A 429 9.81 -6.57 -11.14
C ILE A 429 9.47 -5.25 -11.81
N HIS A 430 10.20 -4.18 -11.45
CA HIS A 430 10.07 -2.88 -12.08
C HIS A 430 11.04 -2.80 -13.28
N THR A 431 10.49 -2.94 -14.49
CA THR A 431 11.25 -2.85 -15.73
C THR A 431 11.51 -1.39 -16.14
N PRO A 432 12.61 -1.10 -16.86
CA PRO A 432 12.95 0.27 -17.25
C PRO A 432 11.94 0.84 -18.24
N LEU A 433 11.60 2.13 -18.08
CA LEU A 433 10.70 2.85 -19.00
C LEU A 433 11.43 3.53 -20.16
N ILE A 434 12.67 3.98 -19.92
CA ILE A 434 13.55 4.51 -20.96
C ILE A 434 14.40 3.37 -21.48
N THR A 435 14.37 3.15 -22.79
CA THR A 435 15.05 2.03 -23.45
C THR A 435 15.85 2.51 -24.66
N SER A 436 16.88 1.74 -25.01
CA SER A 436 17.58 1.84 -26.31
C SER A 436 17.31 0.64 -27.21
N ALA A 437 16.50 -0.30 -26.74
CA ALA A 437 16.08 -1.49 -27.46
C ALA A 437 14.62 -1.36 -27.90
N ASP A 438 14.32 -1.82 -29.12
CA ASP A 438 12.96 -2.01 -29.58
C ASP A 438 12.53 -3.47 -29.37
N ALA A 439 11.61 -3.68 -28.42
CA ALA A 439 11.16 -5.01 -28.02
C ALA A 439 10.23 -5.65 -29.06
N GLU A 440 9.43 -4.85 -29.78
CA GLU A 440 8.48 -5.35 -30.78
C GLU A 440 9.02 -5.23 -32.21
N GLY A 441 10.12 -4.48 -32.43
CA GLY A 441 10.86 -4.42 -33.69
C GLY A 441 10.15 -3.70 -34.85
N ALA A 442 8.96 -3.16 -34.61
CA ALA A 442 8.09 -2.55 -35.62
C ALA A 442 7.33 -1.31 -35.12
N GLY A 443 7.58 -0.85 -33.89
CA GLY A 443 6.78 0.20 -33.25
C GLY A 443 7.28 1.61 -33.53
N GLU A 444 6.37 2.55 -33.79
CA GLU A 444 6.66 3.98 -33.64
C GLU A 444 6.92 4.26 -32.14
N GLN A 445 8.18 4.32 -31.72
CA GLN A 445 8.57 4.64 -30.34
C GLN A 445 8.68 6.15 -30.12
N PHE A 446 8.22 6.65 -28.96
CA PHE A 446 8.50 8.03 -28.56
C PHE A 446 10.00 8.18 -28.28
N THR A 447 10.64 9.19 -28.85
CA THR A 447 12.05 9.51 -28.56
C THR A 447 12.16 10.31 -27.26
N VAL A 448 13.09 9.92 -26.39
CA VAL A 448 13.44 10.65 -25.16
C VAL A 448 14.82 11.26 -25.38
N THR A 449 14.89 12.59 -25.36
CA THR A 449 16.12 13.34 -25.63
C THR A 449 16.18 14.61 -24.80
N THR A 450 17.40 14.99 -24.40
CA THR A 450 17.70 16.32 -23.85
C THR A 450 18.18 17.29 -24.91
N LEU A 451 18.53 16.79 -26.09
CA LEU A 451 18.97 17.56 -27.24
C LEU A 451 17.74 18.02 -28.03
N LEU A 452 17.08 19.08 -27.55
CA LEU A 452 16.13 19.80 -28.38
C LEU A 452 16.93 20.77 -29.27
N PRO A 453 16.85 20.68 -30.62
CA PRO A 453 17.50 21.66 -31.47
C PRO A 453 16.91 23.03 -31.18
N GLN A 454 17.73 23.94 -30.64
CA GLN A 454 17.27 25.27 -30.19
C GLN A 454 17.10 26.26 -31.37
N SER A 455 17.31 25.83 -32.61
CA SER A 455 17.12 26.66 -33.81
C SER A 455 16.91 25.81 -35.09
N ASP A 456 16.06 26.34 -35.97
CA ASP A 456 15.81 25.97 -37.37
C ASP A 456 14.71 24.91 -37.64
N VAL A 457 13.48 25.31 -37.34
CA VAL A 457 12.21 24.69 -37.81
C VAL A 457 12.02 24.85 -39.34
N GLU A 458 12.88 25.62 -40.01
CA GLU A 458 12.76 25.88 -41.44
C GLU A 458 13.93 25.25 -42.21
N ASN A 459 13.71 24.03 -42.71
CA ASN A 459 14.49 23.35 -43.74
C ASN A 459 15.90 22.84 -43.35
N LYS A 460 15.96 21.59 -42.84
CA LYS A 460 16.83 20.46 -43.25
C LYS A 460 16.75 19.36 -42.20
N GLN A 461 16.94 18.09 -42.59
CA GLN A 461 17.03 16.95 -41.67
C GLN A 461 18.00 17.25 -40.53
N ILE A 462 17.47 17.54 -39.34
CA ILE A 462 18.28 17.78 -38.15
C ILE A 462 18.90 16.44 -37.77
N LYS A 463 20.19 16.28 -38.03
CA LYS A 463 20.96 15.11 -37.59
C LYS A 463 21.35 15.33 -36.13
N ILE A 464 20.60 14.75 -35.21
CA ILE A 464 20.93 14.74 -33.78
C ILE A 464 22.14 13.82 -33.57
N ASP A 465 23.21 14.36 -32.96
CA ASP A 465 24.33 13.56 -32.50
C ASP A 465 24.00 12.92 -31.15
N TYR A 466 23.40 11.73 -31.18
CA TYR A 466 22.99 11.02 -29.97
C TYR A 466 24.15 10.64 -29.03
N ALA A 467 25.40 10.68 -29.47
CA ALA A 467 26.55 10.47 -28.59
C ALA A 467 26.67 11.58 -27.53
N GLN A 468 26.09 12.77 -27.80
CA GLN A 468 26.03 13.90 -26.87
C GLN A 468 24.73 13.98 -26.08
N ASP A 469 23.78 13.07 -26.31
CA ASP A 469 22.54 13.05 -25.53
C ASP A 469 22.78 12.46 -24.13
N PHE A 470 21.80 12.57 -23.24
CA PHE A 470 21.94 12.23 -21.82
C PHE A 470 22.48 10.80 -21.57
N PHE A 471 22.05 9.83 -22.38
CA PHE A 471 22.48 8.43 -22.27
C PHE A 471 23.59 8.04 -23.25
N GLY A 472 24.15 9.01 -23.99
CA GLY A 472 25.19 8.78 -25.01
C GLY A 472 24.74 7.89 -26.18
N ARG A 473 23.43 7.72 -26.36
CA ARG A 473 22.79 6.96 -27.46
C ARG A 473 21.34 7.38 -27.61
N LYS A 474 20.73 7.00 -28.73
CA LYS A 474 19.28 7.22 -28.96
C LYS A 474 18.49 6.38 -27.96
N CYS A 475 17.58 7.03 -27.25
CA CYS A 475 16.65 6.38 -26.33
C CYS A 475 15.21 6.75 -26.65
N GLY A 476 14.30 5.87 -26.24
CA GLY A 476 12.87 6.07 -26.35
C GLY A 476 12.12 5.55 -25.14
N LEU A 477 10.80 5.75 -25.14
CA LEU A 477 9.90 5.14 -24.17
C LEU A 477 9.57 3.71 -24.60
N THR A 478 9.57 2.79 -23.64
CA THR A 478 9.39 1.38 -23.92
C THR A 478 7.97 1.03 -24.37
N VAL A 479 7.88 0.11 -25.34
CA VAL A 479 6.62 -0.49 -25.78
C VAL A 479 6.22 -1.68 -24.90
N SER A 480 7.18 -2.29 -24.20
CA SER A 480 7.00 -3.50 -23.39
C SER A 480 8.19 -3.71 -22.42
N GLY A 481 7.92 -4.21 -21.22
CA GLY A 481 8.95 -4.64 -20.27
C GLY A 481 9.44 -6.08 -20.48
N GLN A 482 8.88 -6.81 -21.46
CA GLN A 482 9.07 -8.26 -21.64
C GLN A 482 10.55 -8.68 -21.64
N LEU A 483 11.37 -8.09 -22.52
CA LEU A 483 12.78 -8.49 -22.64
C LEU A 483 13.54 -8.33 -21.31
N ASN A 484 13.15 -7.35 -20.48
CA ASN A 484 13.76 -7.09 -19.18
C ASN A 484 13.21 -8.01 -18.08
N VAL A 485 11.93 -8.40 -18.11
CA VAL A 485 11.40 -9.34 -17.11
C VAL A 485 11.89 -10.77 -17.39
N GLU A 486 12.19 -11.13 -18.64
CA GLU A 486 12.85 -12.39 -18.99
C GLU A 486 14.19 -12.58 -18.27
N THR A 487 14.99 -11.52 -18.08
CA THR A 487 16.27 -11.61 -17.35
C THR A 487 16.07 -12.02 -15.89
N HIS A 488 14.94 -11.64 -15.29
CA HIS A 488 14.59 -11.97 -13.91
C HIS A 488 13.92 -13.34 -13.83
N ALA A 489 13.03 -13.67 -14.77
CA ALA A 489 12.36 -14.96 -14.79
C ALA A 489 13.37 -16.12 -14.87
N VAL A 490 14.41 -16.02 -15.70
CA VAL A 490 15.45 -17.06 -15.79
C VAL A 490 16.38 -17.15 -14.57
N ALA A 491 16.23 -16.24 -13.59
CA ALA A 491 16.98 -16.24 -12.34
C ALA A 491 16.10 -16.53 -11.10
N LEU A 492 14.84 -16.11 -11.14
CA LEU A 492 13.91 -16.10 -10.00
C LEU A 492 12.65 -16.95 -10.25
N SER A 493 12.65 -17.72 -11.35
CA SER A 493 11.55 -18.53 -11.86
C SER A 493 10.36 -17.71 -12.38
N ASP A 494 9.58 -17.12 -11.48
CA ASP A 494 8.26 -16.55 -11.79
C ASP A 494 8.24 -15.06 -11.47
N CYS A 495 8.10 -14.23 -12.50
CA CYS A 495 8.16 -12.78 -12.37
C CYS A 495 7.01 -12.11 -13.11
N TYR A 496 6.66 -10.89 -12.74
CA TYR A 496 5.77 -10.05 -13.52
C TYR A 496 6.14 -8.58 -13.38
N THR A 497 5.87 -7.80 -14.43
CA THR A 497 5.86 -6.33 -14.36
C THR A 497 4.43 -5.81 -14.48
N PHE A 498 4.20 -4.61 -13.95
CA PHE A 498 2.95 -3.86 -14.02
C PHE A 498 3.31 -2.38 -14.09
N GLY A 499 3.48 -1.89 -15.32
CA GLY A 499 4.00 -0.54 -15.55
C GLY A 499 3.40 0.12 -16.79
N PRO A 500 3.66 1.42 -16.97
CA PRO A 500 3.25 2.13 -18.18
C PRO A 500 4.10 1.69 -19.38
N THR A 501 3.46 1.60 -20.54
CA THR A 501 4.07 1.37 -21.85
C THR A 501 3.51 2.38 -22.84
N PHE A 502 4.25 2.61 -23.92
CA PHE A 502 4.00 3.72 -24.83
C PHE A 502 4.05 3.27 -26.28
N ARG A 503 3.11 3.76 -27.09
CA ARG A 503 3.09 3.55 -28.55
C ARG A 503 2.82 4.88 -29.23
N ALA A 504 3.69 5.31 -30.14
CA ALA A 504 3.59 6.59 -30.83
C ALA A 504 2.81 6.52 -32.15
N GLU A 505 2.11 5.40 -32.40
CA GLU A 505 1.26 5.21 -33.56
C GLU A 505 0.21 6.34 -33.67
N ASN A 506 0.08 6.93 -34.86
CA ASN A 506 -0.93 7.96 -35.14
C ASN A 506 -2.35 7.36 -35.32
N SER A 507 -2.84 6.67 -34.29
CA SER A 507 -4.11 5.93 -34.31
C SER A 507 -5.20 6.62 -33.48
N HIS A 508 -6.30 7.00 -34.11
CA HIS A 508 -7.43 7.72 -33.49
C HIS A 508 -8.65 6.84 -33.17
N THR A 509 -8.45 5.57 -32.79
CA THR A 509 -9.56 4.66 -32.49
C THR A 509 -10.09 4.82 -31.05
N SER A 510 -11.24 4.21 -30.75
CA SER A 510 -11.79 4.09 -29.39
C SER A 510 -11.05 3.05 -28.52
N ARG A 511 -9.99 2.41 -29.05
CA ARG A 511 -9.31 1.27 -28.45
C ARG A 511 -7.79 1.44 -28.31
N HIS A 512 -7.24 2.53 -28.82
CA HIS A 512 -5.81 2.83 -28.73
C HIS A 512 -5.55 4.04 -27.82
N LEU A 513 -4.44 3.94 -27.09
CA LEU A 513 -3.83 5.00 -26.29
C LEU A 513 -2.35 5.06 -26.66
N ALA A 514 -1.78 6.25 -26.55
CA ALA A 514 -0.34 6.45 -26.70
C ALA A 514 0.43 6.10 -25.42
N GLU A 515 -0.23 6.16 -24.26
CA GLU A 515 0.27 5.75 -22.94
C GLU A 515 -0.81 4.88 -22.29
N PHE A 516 -0.44 3.66 -21.91
CA PHE A 516 -1.31 2.67 -21.29
C PHE A 516 -0.53 1.82 -20.30
N TRP A 517 -1.20 1.00 -19.50
CA TRP A 517 -0.55 0.14 -18.51
C TRP A 517 -0.57 -1.30 -18.96
N MET A 518 0.58 -1.97 -18.89
CA MET A 518 0.76 -3.37 -19.24
C MET A 518 1.06 -4.19 -18.00
N ILE A 519 0.54 -5.42 -18.00
CA ILE A 519 0.83 -6.44 -17.00
C ILE A 519 1.46 -7.60 -17.74
N GLU A 520 2.73 -7.89 -17.43
CA GLU A 520 3.55 -8.80 -18.23
C GLU A 520 4.23 -9.82 -17.31
N PRO A 521 3.56 -10.97 -17.02
CA PRO A 521 4.20 -12.09 -16.36
C PRO A 521 5.09 -12.90 -17.30
N GLU A 522 6.13 -13.49 -16.72
CA GLU A 522 7.09 -14.37 -17.38
C GLU A 522 7.46 -15.51 -16.43
N VAL A 523 7.44 -16.74 -16.96
CA VAL A 523 7.56 -17.98 -16.18
C VAL A 523 8.63 -18.89 -16.78
N SER A 524 9.62 -19.24 -15.98
CA SER A 524 10.63 -20.23 -16.36
C SER A 524 10.10 -21.66 -16.33
N PHE A 525 10.68 -22.52 -17.15
CA PHE A 525 10.29 -23.93 -17.32
C PHE A 525 8.85 -24.12 -17.85
N ALA A 526 8.31 -23.11 -18.52
CA ALA A 526 6.96 -23.10 -19.07
C ALA A 526 6.96 -23.21 -20.61
N ASN A 527 5.93 -23.89 -21.14
CA ASN A 527 5.61 -23.90 -22.56
C ASN A 527 4.37 -23.04 -22.86
N LEU A 528 3.97 -22.97 -24.14
CA LEU A 528 2.80 -22.20 -24.58
C LEU A 528 1.50 -22.57 -23.84
N TYR A 529 1.27 -23.84 -23.54
CA TYR A 529 0.05 -24.28 -22.85
C TYR A 529 0.04 -23.91 -21.37
N ASP A 530 1.20 -23.90 -20.73
CA ASP A 530 1.35 -23.38 -19.36
C ASP A 530 1.01 -21.89 -19.33
N ASP A 531 1.48 -21.13 -20.32
CA ASP A 531 1.20 -19.71 -20.49
C ASP A 531 -0.30 -19.44 -20.71
N ILE A 532 -0.95 -20.22 -21.58
CA ILE A 532 -2.40 -20.14 -21.81
C ILE A 532 -3.18 -20.44 -20.52
N ASN A 533 -2.77 -21.44 -19.75
CA ASN A 533 -3.44 -21.77 -18.49
C ASN A 533 -3.27 -20.63 -17.48
N LEU A 534 -2.07 -20.08 -17.32
CA LEU A 534 -1.81 -18.95 -16.45
C LEU A 534 -2.63 -17.72 -16.85
N ALA A 535 -2.64 -17.38 -18.15
CA ALA A 535 -3.36 -16.23 -18.69
C ALA A 535 -4.87 -16.35 -18.49
N THR A 536 -5.44 -17.53 -18.73
CA THR A 536 -6.88 -17.78 -18.53
C THR A 536 -7.26 -17.79 -17.05
N ASP A 537 -6.46 -18.39 -16.17
CA ASP A 537 -6.66 -18.34 -14.72
C ASP A 537 -6.57 -16.91 -14.18
N TYR A 538 -5.59 -16.14 -14.64
CA TYR A 538 -5.41 -14.74 -14.28
C TYR A 538 -6.64 -13.90 -14.65
N LEU A 539 -7.10 -14.02 -15.90
CA LEU A 539 -8.27 -13.30 -16.37
C LEU A 539 -9.51 -13.65 -15.55
N LYS A 540 -9.78 -14.95 -15.34
CA LYS A 540 -10.93 -15.41 -14.54
C LYS A 540 -10.86 -14.94 -13.10
N TYR A 541 -9.66 -14.95 -12.49
CA TYR A 541 -9.46 -14.47 -11.13
C TYR A 541 -9.79 -12.98 -11.00
N CYS A 542 -9.28 -12.13 -11.89
CA CYS A 542 -9.56 -10.70 -11.89
C CYS A 542 -11.06 -10.41 -12.05
N VAL A 543 -11.74 -11.10 -12.98
CA VAL A 543 -13.19 -10.97 -13.19
C VAL A 543 -13.97 -11.41 -11.94
N ALA A 544 -13.60 -12.54 -11.34
CA ALA A 544 -14.23 -13.04 -10.11
C ALA A 544 -14.03 -12.08 -8.92
N ALA A 545 -12.84 -11.51 -8.78
CA ALA A 545 -12.54 -10.54 -7.73
C ALA A 545 -13.39 -9.27 -7.85
N VAL A 546 -13.60 -8.74 -9.06
CA VAL A 546 -14.46 -7.58 -9.28
C VAL A 546 -15.94 -7.92 -9.03
N LEU A 547 -16.41 -9.09 -9.49
CA LEU A 547 -17.77 -9.57 -9.20
C LEU A 547 -18.04 -9.66 -7.68
N ALA A 548 -17.03 -10.04 -6.89
CA ALA A 548 -17.14 -10.15 -5.45
C ALA A 548 -17.04 -8.79 -4.72
N ARG A 549 -16.23 -7.84 -5.22
CA ARG A 549 -15.86 -6.61 -4.51
C ARG A 549 -16.61 -5.36 -4.97
N CYS A 550 -17.18 -5.38 -6.17
CA CYS A 550 -17.68 -4.19 -6.87
C CYS A 550 -19.13 -4.32 -7.36
N ASP A 551 -19.99 -5.14 -6.72
CA ASP A 551 -21.34 -5.42 -7.24
C ASP A 551 -22.20 -4.16 -7.48
N ASP A 552 -22.16 -3.16 -6.58
CA ASP A 552 -22.87 -1.88 -6.76
C ASP A 552 -22.41 -1.13 -8.03
N ASP A 553 -21.09 -1.10 -8.27
CA ASP A 553 -20.49 -0.44 -9.44
C ASP A 553 -20.82 -1.23 -10.72
N LEU A 554 -20.77 -2.56 -10.68
CA LEU A 554 -21.15 -3.44 -11.79
C LEU A 554 -22.64 -3.34 -12.14
N ALA A 555 -23.51 -3.30 -11.14
CA ALA A 555 -24.95 -3.10 -11.34
C ALA A 555 -25.23 -1.74 -12.02
N PHE A 556 -24.47 -0.71 -11.66
CA PHE A 556 -24.53 0.57 -12.35
C PHE A 556 -24.08 0.46 -13.80
N PHE A 557 -22.93 -0.14 -14.09
CA PHE A 557 -22.47 -0.35 -15.47
C PHE A 557 -23.44 -1.16 -16.32
N GLU A 558 -24.06 -2.20 -15.73
CA GLU A 558 -25.09 -3.00 -16.39
C GLU A 558 -26.31 -2.15 -16.81
N SER A 559 -26.62 -1.10 -16.04
CA SER A 559 -27.71 -0.17 -16.36
C SER A 559 -27.36 0.92 -17.39
N VAL A 560 -26.07 1.28 -17.54
CA VAL A 560 -25.66 2.44 -18.37
C VAL A 560 -24.80 2.10 -19.59
N HIS A 561 -24.19 0.92 -19.63
CA HIS A 561 -23.26 0.52 -20.69
C HIS A 561 -23.69 -0.78 -21.36
N GLU A 562 -23.99 -1.81 -20.57
CA GLU A 562 -24.19 -3.14 -21.13
C GLU A 562 -25.23 -3.93 -20.34
N ALA A 563 -26.43 -4.05 -20.90
CA ALA A 563 -27.43 -4.97 -20.37
C ALA A 563 -26.89 -6.41 -20.36
N GLY A 564 -26.97 -7.08 -19.21
CA GLY A 564 -26.46 -8.44 -19.02
C GLY A 564 -24.95 -8.53 -18.76
N LEU A 565 -24.26 -7.40 -18.50
CA LEU A 565 -22.83 -7.36 -18.17
C LEU A 565 -22.44 -8.43 -17.14
N ARG A 566 -23.13 -8.48 -15.99
CA ARG A 566 -22.77 -9.42 -14.91
C ARG A 566 -22.99 -10.87 -15.32
N ALA A 567 -24.00 -11.14 -16.15
CA ALA A 567 -24.24 -12.48 -16.69
C ALA A 567 -23.12 -12.90 -17.66
N ARG A 568 -22.66 -12.00 -18.54
CA ARG A 568 -21.52 -12.24 -19.44
C ARG A 568 -20.23 -12.53 -18.64
N LEU A 569 -19.95 -11.74 -17.61
CA LEU A 569 -18.78 -11.95 -16.75
C LEU A 569 -18.85 -13.30 -16.01
N LYS A 570 -20.03 -13.66 -15.48
CA LYS A 570 -20.27 -14.98 -14.88
C LYS A 570 -20.09 -16.13 -15.88
N SER A 571 -20.54 -15.95 -17.12
CA SER A 571 -20.33 -16.93 -18.20
C SER A 571 -18.84 -17.15 -18.49
N LEU A 572 -18.07 -16.06 -18.57
CA LEU A 572 -16.62 -16.13 -18.82
C LEU A 572 -15.89 -16.91 -17.71
N ILE A 573 -16.17 -16.64 -16.44
CA ILE A 573 -15.53 -17.37 -15.32
C ILE A 573 -15.97 -18.83 -15.24
N ASN A 574 -17.22 -19.12 -15.61
CA ASN A 574 -17.78 -20.47 -15.54
C ASN A 574 -17.39 -21.34 -16.75
N THR A 575 -16.81 -20.74 -17.79
CA THR A 575 -16.29 -21.48 -18.94
C THR A 575 -15.06 -22.28 -18.50
N PRO A 576 -15.11 -23.63 -18.42
CA PRO A 576 -14.04 -24.41 -17.79
C PRO A 576 -12.72 -24.26 -18.55
N LYS A 577 -12.75 -24.43 -19.87
CA LYS A 577 -11.62 -24.23 -20.77
C LYS A 577 -12.04 -23.34 -21.93
N PHE A 578 -11.25 -22.34 -22.26
CA PHE A 578 -11.48 -21.51 -23.44
C PHE A 578 -11.18 -22.33 -24.70
N THR A 579 -11.90 -22.06 -25.78
CA THR A 579 -11.70 -22.79 -27.04
C THR A 579 -10.31 -22.51 -27.58
N GLN A 580 -9.46 -23.51 -27.72
CA GLN A 580 -8.14 -23.37 -28.34
C GLN A 580 -8.28 -23.67 -29.84
N LEU A 581 -7.77 -22.77 -30.68
CA LEU A 581 -7.94 -22.82 -32.13
C LEU A 581 -6.64 -22.41 -32.82
N ASP A 582 -6.08 -23.27 -33.68
CA ASP A 582 -4.93 -22.90 -34.49
C ASP A 582 -5.29 -21.76 -35.46
N TYR A 583 -4.39 -20.80 -35.64
CA TYR A 583 -4.54 -19.70 -36.59
C TYR A 583 -4.96 -20.21 -37.99
N THR A 584 -4.34 -21.27 -38.47
CA THR A 584 -4.66 -21.89 -39.78
C THR A 584 -6.11 -22.37 -39.86
N GLN A 585 -6.64 -22.89 -38.76
CA GLN A 585 -8.06 -23.30 -38.67
C GLN A 585 -8.97 -22.08 -38.60
N ALA A 586 -8.59 -21.03 -37.86
CA ALA A 586 -9.34 -19.78 -37.80
C ALA A 586 -9.49 -19.13 -39.18
N ILE A 587 -8.41 -19.05 -39.96
CA ILE A 587 -8.43 -18.58 -41.36
C ILE A 587 -9.40 -19.40 -42.21
N SER A 588 -9.35 -20.73 -42.09
CA SER A 588 -10.24 -21.62 -42.85
C SER A 588 -11.72 -21.40 -42.49
N LEU A 589 -12.04 -21.20 -41.21
CA LEU A 589 -13.39 -20.89 -40.75
C LEU A 589 -13.89 -19.55 -41.29
N LEU A 590 -13.06 -18.51 -41.21
CA LEU A 590 -13.40 -17.16 -41.69
C LEU A 590 -13.54 -17.12 -43.23
N GLN A 591 -12.70 -17.84 -43.96
CA GLN A 591 -12.85 -18.01 -45.42
C GLN A 591 -14.20 -18.66 -45.76
N LYS A 592 -14.59 -19.71 -45.03
CA LYS A 592 -15.88 -20.35 -45.22
C LYS A 592 -17.04 -19.39 -44.94
N VAL A 593 -16.96 -18.56 -43.90
CA VAL A 593 -17.95 -17.53 -43.59
C VAL A 593 -18.12 -16.55 -44.75
N VAL A 594 -17.03 -16.07 -45.34
CA VAL A 594 -17.08 -15.18 -46.51
C VAL A 594 -17.65 -15.89 -47.75
N GLN A 595 -17.29 -17.16 -47.96
CA GLN A 595 -17.79 -17.95 -49.09
C GLN A 595 -19.30 -18.23 -49.00
N ASP A 596 -19.78 -18.55 -47.80
CA ASP A 596 -21.20 -18.86 -47.53
C ASP A 596 -22.06 -17.59 -47.45
N HIS A 597 -21.46 -16.41 -47.33
CA HIS A 597 -22.18 -15.14 -47.26
C HIS A 597 -22.84 -14.77 -48.59
N PRO A 598 -24.14 -14.42 -48.63
CA PRO A 598 -24.83 -14.08 -49.87
C PRO A 598 -24.17 -12.91 -50.60
N LYS A 599 -23.78 -13.11 -51.86
CA LYS A 599 -23.13 -12.08 -52.71
C LYS A 599 -23.98 -10.84 -53.00
N ASN A 600 -25.29 -10.93 -52.76
CA ASN A 600 -26.25 -9.84 -52.93
C ASN A 600 -26.45 -9.00 -51.64
N LYS A 601 -25.70 -9.28 -50.58
CA LYS A 601 -25.69 -8.50 -49.34
C LYS A 601 -24.35 -7.79 -49.19
N GLU A 602 -24.35 -6.73 -48.38
CA GLU A 602 -23.12 -6.04 -47.99
C GLU A 602 -22.07 -7.02 -47.43
N PRO A 603 -20.76 -6.78 -47.65
CA PRO A 603 -19.71 -7.64 -47.11
C PRO A 603 -19.84 -7.83 -45.61
N ILE A 604 -19.62 -9.07 -45.16
CA ILE A 604 -19.70 -9.40 -43.72
C ILE A 604 -18.54 -8.79 -42.91
N PHE A 605 -17.40 -8.58 -43.57
CA PHE A 605 -16.20 -7.97 -43.02
C PHE A 605 -15.75 -6.81 -43.90
N GLU A 606 -15.29 -5.72 -43.27
CA GLU A 606 -14.60 -4.61 -43.92
C GLU A 606 -13.43 -5.14 -44.78
N ASN A 607 -12.65 -6.09 -44.24
CA ASN A 607 -11.67 -6.84 -45.00
C ASN A 607 -12.12 -8.29 -45.24
N SER A 608 -12.87 -8.51 -46.32
CA SER A 608 -13.31 -9.86 -46.72
C SER A 608 -12.23 -10.69 -47.43
N ASN A 609 -11.02 -10.16 -47.68
CA ASN A 609 -9.93 -10.91 -48.31
C ASN A 609 -9.15 -11.72 -47.28
N ILE A 610 -9.74 -12.82 -46.83
CA ILE A 610 -9.16 -13.69 -45.80
C ILE A 610 -8.10 -14.60 -46.41
N VAL A 611 -6.82 -14.35 -46.10
CA VAL A 611 -5.67 -15.13 -46.60
C VAL A 611 -4.75 -15.54 -45.46
N TRP A 612 -4.16 -16.72 -45.56
CA TRP A 612 -3.17 -17.17 -44.57
C TRP A 612 -1.95 -16.25 -44.61
N GLY A 613 -1.46 -15.81 -43.45
CA GLY A 613 -0.39 -14.82 -43.32
C GLY A 613 -0.89 -13.40 -43.10
N MET A 614 -2.20 -13.13 -43.14
CA MET A 614 -2.76 -11.85 -42.71
C MET A 614 -2.88 -11.76 -41.19
N ASP A 615 -2.75 -10.56 -40.64
CA ASP A 615 -3.16 -10.30 -39.27
C ASP A 615 -4.70 -10.20 -39.17
N LEU A 616 -5.28 -10.71 -38.09
CA LEU A 616 -6.73 -10.72 -37.92
C LEU A 616 -7.20 -9.38 -37.36
N GLY A 617 -7.88 -8.60 -38.19
CA GLY A 617 -8.64 -7.45 -37.72
C GLY A 617 -9.68 -7.81 -36.66
N SER A 618 -10.01 -6.86 -35.79
CA SER A 618 -10.91 -7.11 -34.66
C SER A 618 -12.33 -7.55 -35.04
N GLU A 619 -12.80 -7.23 -36.25
CA GLU A 619 -14.06 -7.77 -36.77
C GLU A 619 -14.03 -9.30 -36.89
N HIS A 620 -12.89 -9.86 -37.34
CA HIS A 620 -12.68 -11.30 -37.48
C HIS A 620 -12.62 -11.96 -36.10
N GLU A 621 -11.83 -11.39 -35.19
CA GLU A 621 -11.69 -11.87 -33.81
C GLU A 621 -13.04 -11.96 -33.10
N LYS A 622 -13.84 -10.87 -33.19
CA LYS A 622 -15.18 -10.83 -32.58
C LYS A 622 -16.12 -11.79 -33.27
N TYR A 623 -16.01 -12.02 -34.57
CA TYR A 623 -16.83 -13.00 -35.25
C TYR A 623 -16.55 -14.42 -34.74
N LEU A 624 -15.28 -14.76 -34.53
CA LEU A 624 -14.90 -16.03 -33.90
C LEU A 624 -15.55 -16.18 -32.51
N THR A 625 -15.44 -15.16 -31.65
CA THR A 625 -15.93 -15.25 -30.27
C THR A 625 -17.45 -15.13 -30.15
N ASP A 626 -18.08 -14.21 -30.89
CA ASP A 626 -19.49 -13.85 -30.71
C ASP A 626 -20.42 -14.74 -31.52
N ILE A 627 -19.97 -15.22 -32.70
CA ILE A 627 -20.82 -15.95 -33.65
C ILE A 627 -20.42 -17.42 -33.76
N ILE A 628 -19.14 -17.73 -34.02
CA ILE A 628 -18.73 -19.12 -34.28
C ILE A 628 -18.73 -19.95 -32.98
N PHE A 629 -18.05 -19.46 -31.95
CA PHE A 629 -17.86 -20.21 -30.71
C PHE A 629 -18.77 -19.76 -29.56
N ASN A 630 -19.39 -18.57 -29.68
CA ASN A 630 -20.25 -17.98 -28.64
C ASN A 630 -19.59 -18.02 -27.24
N GLY A 631 -18.32 -17.64 -27.18
CA GLY A 631 -17.45 -17.78 -26.01
C GLY A 631 -16.02 -17.33 -26.28
N PRO A 632 -15.17 -17.32 -25.23
CA PRO A 632 -13.77 -16.95 -25.37
C PRO A 632 -12.96 -17.98 -26.17
N VAL A 633 -12.03 -17.49 -26.98
CA VAL A 633 -11.18 -18.27 -27.88
C VAL A 633 -9.71 -17.93 -27.61
N VAL A 634 -8.84 -18.93 -27.63
CA VAL A 634 -7.39 -18.77 -27.61
C VAL A 634 -6.88 -19.16 -28.98
N LEU A 635 -6.50 -18.17 -29.79
CA LEU A 635 -5.84 -18.41 -31.06
C LEU A 635 -4.39 -18.74 -30.82
N ILE A 636 -3.88 -19.82 -31.44
CA ILE A 636 -2.50 -20.28 -31.26
C ILE A 636 -1.78 -20.49 -32.59
N ASN A 637 -0.45 -20.55 -32.55
CA ASN A 637 0.41 -20.94 -33.68
C ASN A 637 0.28 -20.01 -34.90
N TYR A 638 0.59 -18.73 -34.69
CA TYR A 638 0.55 -17.70 -35.74
C TYR A 638 1.71 -17.83 -36.73
N PRO A 639 1.57 -17.34 -37.98
CA PRO A 639 2.66 -17.25 -38.94
C PRO A 639 3.81 -16.42 -38.38
N LYS A 640 5.05 -16.91 -38.54
CA LYS A 640 6.23 -16.26 -37.98
C LYS A 640 6.49 -14.86 -38.55
N ASP A 641 6.00 -14.57 -39.75
CA ASP A 641 6.30 -13.33 -40.49
C ASP A 641 5.45 -12.13 -40.01
N ILE A 642 4.39 -12.39 -39.23
CA ILE A 642 3.52 -11.34 -38.63
C ILE A 642 3.65 -11.27 -37.10
N LYS A 643 4.65 -11.94 -36.52
CA LYS A 643 4.87 -12.00 -35.07
C LYS A 643 6.34 -11.74 -34.75
N ALA A 644 6.59 -11.31 -33.52
CA ALA A 644 7.90 -10.82 -33.09
C ALA A 644 9.00 -11.89 -33.13
N PHE A 645 10.25 -11.43 -33.24
CA PHE A 645 11.45 -12.27 -33.39
C PHE A 645 11.71 -13.21 -32.20
N TYR A 646 11.25 -12.86 -31.00
CA TYR A 646 11.49 -13.61 -29.76
C TYR A 646 10.58 -14.82 -29.58
N MET A 647 9.54 -14.98 -30.40
CA MET A 647 8.58 -16.07 -30.26
C MET A 647 9.18 -17.39 -30.77
N LYS A 648 8.99 -18.47 -30.01
CA LYS A 648 9.56 -19.79 -30.32
C LYS A 648 9.09 -20.31 -31.68
N LEU A 649 10.02 -20.72 -32.53
CA LEU A 649 9.69 -21.31 -33.83
C LEU A 649 9.11 -22.72 -33.67
N ASN A 650 7.96 -22.98 -34.29
CA ASN A 650 7.34 -24.31 -34.28
C ASN A 650 8.07 -25.29 -35.22
N PRO A 651 7.91 -26.62 -35.02
CA PRO A 651 8.56 -27.63 -35.85
C PRO A 651 8.23 -27.56 -37.35
N ASP A 652 7.14 -26.88 -37.74
CA ASP A 652 6.75 -26.66 -39.13
C ASP A 652 7.58 -25.59 -39.85
N ASN A 653 8.44 -24.86 -39.12
CA ASN A 653 9.26 -23.73 -39.57
C ASN A 653 8.50 -22.56 -40.21
N GLN A 654 7.17 -22.53 -40.08
CA GLN A 654 6.27 -21.55 -40.67
C GLN A 654 5.53 -20.75 -39.60
N THR A 655 5.20 -21.38 -38.47
CA THR A 655 4.48 -20.76 -37.35
C THR A 655 5.36 -20.58 -36.13
N VAL A 656 4.93 -19.73 -35.21
CA VAL A 656 5.54 -19.53 -33.90
C VAL A 656 4.55 -19.88 -32.79
N ALA A 657 5.06 -20.35 -31.65
CA ALA A 657 4.28 -20.69 -30.46
C ALA A 657 3.75 -19.42 -29.75
N ALA A 658 2.91 -18.68 -30.45
CA ALA A 658 2.19 -17.50 -29.99
C ALA A 658 0.76 -17.86 -29.58
N MET A 659 0.18 -17.07 -28.69
CA MET A 659 -1.23 -17.14 -28.36
C MET A 659 -1.84 -15.74 -28.20
N ASP A 660 -3.07 -15.59 -28.68
CA ASP A 660 -3.89 -14.41 -28.43
C ASP A 660 -5.21 -14.90 -27.79
N ILE A 661 -5.56 -14.38 -26.61
CA ILE A 661 -6.84 -14.65 -25.96
C ILE A 661 -7.84 -13.61 -26.44
N LEU A 662 -8.89 -14.10 -27.09
CA LEU A 662 -10.01 -13.32 -27.59
C LEU A 662 -11.21 -13.50 -26.67
N VAL A 663 -11.86 -12.40 -26.31
CA VAL A 663 -13.09 -12.40 -25.52
C VAL A 663 -14.22 -11.69 -26.24
N PRO A 664 -15.47 -12.13 -26.05
CA PRO A 664 -16.64 -11.52 -26.67
C PRO A 664 -16.68 -10.00 -26.53
N LYS A 665 -17.15 -9.31 -27.58
CA LYS A 665 -17.25 -7.84 -27.73
C LYS A 665 -15.94 -7.04 -27.75
N ILE A 666 -14.89 -7.48 -27.07
CA ILE A 666 -13.61 -6.74 -27.00
C ILE A 666 -12.68 -7.16 -28.15
N GLY A 667 -12.57 -8.47 -28.41
CA GLY A 667 -11.51 -9.05 -29.24
C GLY A 667 -10.33 -9.48 -28.37
N GLU A 668 -9.12 -9.29 -28.86
CA GLU A 668 -7.88 -9.58 -28.13
C GLU A 668 -7.79 -8.84 -26.77
N ILE A 669 -7.59 -9.61 -25.70
CA ILE A 669 -7.38 -9.11 -24.34
C ILE A 669 -5.98 -9.41 -23.79
N ILE A 670 -5.36 -10.50 -24.23
CA ILE A 670 -4.02 -10.95 -23.84
C ILE A 670 -3.33 -11.46 -25.11
N GLY A 671 -2.08 -11.06 -25.32
CA GLY A 671 -1.19 -11.63 -26.33
C GLY A 671 0.08 -12.14 -25.65
N GLY A 672 0.56 -13.32 -26.04
CA GLY A 672 1.73 -13.94 -25.42
C GLY A 672 2.35 -15.02 -26.28
N SER A 673 3.42 -15.64 -25.78
CA SER A 673 4.13 -16.69 -26.50
C SER A 673 5.07 -17.47 -25.60
N GLN A 674 5.38 -18.70 -26.01
CA GLN A 674 6.61 -19.33 -25.58
C GLN A 674 7.79 -18.63 -26.24
N ARG A 675 8.87 -18.37 -25.49
CA ARG A 675 10.04 -17.65 -25.97
C ARG A 675 11.02 -18.59 -26.65
N GLU A 676 11.73 -18.07 -27.64
CA GLU A 676 12.78 -18.82 -28.34
C GLU A 676 13.98 -19.01 -27.40
N ASP A 677 14.16 -20.23 -26.93
CA ASP A 677 15.20 -20.67 -25.99
C ASP A 677 16.44 -21.24 -26.71
N ASN A 678 16.40 -21.43 -28.02
CA ASN A 678 17.57 -21.81 -28.80
C ASN A 678 18.35 -20.58 -29.29
N PHE A 679 19.61 -20.47 -28.87
CA PHE A 679 20.50 -19.37 -29.24
C PHE A 679 20.60 -19.15 -30.76
N ASN A 680 20.80 -20.22 -31.55
CA ASN A 680 21.01 -20.08 -33.00
C ASN A 680 19.74 -19.64 -33.72
N ILE A 681 18.58 -20.18 -33.32
CA ILE A 681 17.29 -19.81 -33.90
C ILE A 681 16.97 -18.36 -33.53
N LEU A 682 17.16 -17.96 -32.27
CA LEU A 682 16.94 -16.58 -31.83
C LEU A 682 17.79 -15.59 -32.64
N VAL A 683 19.09 -15.88 -32.81
CA VAL A 683 20.00 -15.04 -33.61
C VAL A 683 19.56 -14.97 -35.07
N GLN A 684 19.09 -16.07 -35.64
CA GLN A 684 18.54 -16.09 -37.00
C GLN A 684 17.28 -15.22 -37.09
N ARG A 685 16.34 -15.38 -36.16
CA ARG A 685 15.09 -14.61 -36.11
C ARG A 685 15.33 -13.11 -35.94
N CYS A 686 16.31 -12.71 -35.13
CA CYS A 686 16.73 -11.31 -35.01
C CYS A 686 17.12 -10.74 -36.39
N ARG A 687 17.98 -11.45 -37.13
CA ARG A 687 18.44 -11.03 -38.46
C ARG A 687 17.30 -10.96 -39.49
N GLU A 688 16.39 -11.94 -39.46
CA GLU A 688 15.19 -11.96 -40.31
C GLU A 688 14.29 -10.74 -40.07
N ASN A 689 14.24 -10.22 -38.84
CA ASN A 689 13.46 -9.04 -38.44
C ASN A 689 14.26 -7.73 -38.48
N GLY A 690 15.47 -7.72 -39.06
CA GLY A 690 16.30 -6.51 -39.16
C GLY A 690 16.91 -6.04 -37.84
N ILE A 691 16.95 -6.88 -36.81
CA ILE A 691 17.53 -6.60 -35.50
C ILE A 691 18.97 -7.12 -35.47
N ASP A 692 19.93 -6.27 -35.15
CA ASP A 692 21.31 -6.68 -34.91
C ASP A 692 21.42 -7.38 -33.53
N PRO A 693 21.75 -8.69 -33.47
CA PRO A 693 21.91 -9.42 -32.21
C PRO A 693 22.96 -8.80 -31.27
N HIS A 694 23.94 -8.05 -31.78
CA HIS A 694 24.94 -7.39 -30.95
C HIS A 694 24.35 -6.28 -30.07
N HIS A 695 23.33 -5.56 -30.57
CA HIS A 695 22.65 -4.48 -29.83
C HIS A 695 21.83 -5.01 -28.64
N ILE A 696 21.38 -6.26 -28.73
CA ILE A 696 20.65 -6.97 -27.67
C ILE A 696 21.44 -8.18 -27.15
N SER A 697 22.78 -8.08 -27.14
CA SER A 697 23.66 -9.18 -26.71
C SER A 697 23.31 -9.69 -25.32
N TRP A 698 22.98 -8.79 -24.39
CA TRP A 698 22.49 -9.11 -23.05
C TRP A 698 21.23 -10.00 -23.05
N TYR A 699 20.36 -9.87 -24.05
CA TYR A 699 19.17 -10.71 -24.21
C TYR A 699 19.53 -12.07 -24.82
N THR A 700 20.42 -12.09 -25.82
CA THR A 700 20.91 -13.37 -26.38
C THR A 700 21.74 -14.18 -25.37
N ASP A 701 22.37 -13.52 -24.40
CA ASP A 701 23.13 -14.16 -23.32
C ASP A 701 22.25 -15.02 -22.41
N LEU A 702 20.95 -14.68 -22.29
CA LEU A 702 19.96 -15.53 -21.61
C LEU A 702 19.83 -16.92 -22.24
N ARG A 703 20.25 -17.07 -23.52
CA ARG A 703 20.25 -18.33 -24.27
C ARG A 703 21.60 -19.04 -24.27
N LYS A 704 22.65 -18.41 -23.74
CA LYS A 704 24.01 -18.99 -23.67
C LYS A 704 24.28 -19.69 -22.34
N TYR A 705 23.80 -19.13 -21.24
CA TYR A 705 24.17 -19.57 -19.89
C TYR A 705 23.04 -20.34 -19.22
N GLY A 706 22.83 -21.59 -19.63
CA GLY A 706 21.81 -22.46 -19.04
C GLY A 706 20.38 -22.06 -19.43
N SER A 707 20.12 -21.91 -20.73
CA SER A 707 18.78 -21.57 -21.22
C SER A 707 17.74 -22.62 -20.85
N VAL A 708 16.50 -22.16 -20.70
CA VAL A 708 15.34 -22.98 -20.33
C VAL A 708 14.16 -22.60 -21.22
N PRO A 709 13.22 -23.53 -21.50
CA PRO A 709 11.91 -23.15 -22.01
C PRO A 709 11.26 -22.19 -21.02
N HIS A 710 10.71 -21.09 -21.52
CA HIS A 710 9.97 -20.11 -20.72
C HIS A 710 8.91 -19.45 -21.60
N ALA A 711 7.90 -18.92 -20.96
CA ALA A 711 6.76 -18.30 -21.64
C ALA A 711 6.20 -17.16 -20.80
N GLY A 712 5.50 -16.26 -21.49
CA GLY A 712 4.82 -15.15 -20.84
C GLY A 712 3.87 -14.44 -21.79
N PHE A 713 3.12 -13.52 -21.23
CA PHE A 713 2.11 -12.76 -21.94
C PHE A 713 2.08 -11.30 -21.52
N GLY A 714 1.45 -10.45 -22.32
CA GLY A 714 1.09 -9.09 -21.98
C GLY A 714 -0.42 -8.93 -21.92
N LEU A 715 -0.92 -8.32 -20.85
CA LEU A 715 -2.30 -7.85 -20.73
C LEU A 715 -2.33 -6.32 -20.73
N GLY A 716 -3.04 -5.73 -21.68
CA GLY A 716 -3.37 -4.31 -21.66
C GLY A 716 -4.39 -4.01 -20.56
N PHE A 717 -3.96 -3.35 -19.49
CA PHE A 717 -4.77 -3.17 -18.29
C PHE A 717 -6.06 -2.40 -18.56
N GLU A 718 -6.01 -1.36 -19.40
CA GLU A 718 -7.21 -0.63 -19.82
C GLU A 718 -8.24 -1.52 -20.55
N ARG A 719 -7.80 -2.47 -21.38
CA ARG A 719 -8.72 -3.41 -22.05
C ARG A 719 -9.40 -4.34 -21.02
N LEU A 720 -8.70 -4.74 -19.96
CA LEU A 720 -9.30 -5.51 -18.85
C LEU A 720 -10.33 -4.68 -18.09
N VAL A 721 -10.05 -3.40 -17.86
CA VAL A 721 -11.04 -2.49 -17.25
C VAL A 721 -12.27 -2.38 -18.16
N MET A 722 -12.10 -2.19 -19.47
CA MET A 722 -13.22 -2.17 -20.43
C MET A 722 -14.04 -3.46 -20.39
N LEU A 723 -13.38 -4.62 -20.33
CA LEU A 723 -14.04 -5.92 -20.26
C LEU A 723 -15.01 -6.01 -19.07
N VAL A 724 -14.58 -5.57 -17.88
CA VAL A 724 -15.38 -5.68 -16.66
C VAL A 724 -16.39 -4.54 -16.47
N THR A 725 -16.14 -3.35 -17.02
CA THR A 725 -17.05 -2.21 -16.92
C THR A 725 -18.04 -2.12 -18.09
N GLY A 726 -17.78 -2.82 -19.21
CA GLY A 726 -18.54 -2.64 -20.44
C GLY A 726 -18.34 -1.27 -21.10
N CYS A 727 -17.38 -0.45 -20.63
CA CYS A 727 -17.13 0.87 -21.22
C CYS A 727 -16.70 0.72 -22.70
N PRO A 728 -17.33 1.46 -23.64
CA PRO A 728 -17.07 1.28 -25.07
C PRO A 728 -15.79 1.97 -25.57
N ASN A 729 -15.19 2.85 -24.77
CA ASN A 729 -14.02 3.64 -25.16
C ASN A 729 -12.91 3.55 -24.10
N ILE A 730 -11.70 3.22 -24.56
CA ILE A 730 -10.52 3.04 -23.71
C ILE A 730 -10.11 4.32 -22.95
N ARG A 731 -10.46 5.49 -23.50
CA ARG A 731 -10.17 6.81 -22.90
C ARG A 731 -10.99 7.06 -21.62
N ASP A 732 -12.06 6.29 -21.42
CA ASP A 732 -12.94 6.42 -20.27
C ASP A 732 -12.50 5.56 -19.08
N VAL A 733 -11.53 4.65 -19.28
CA VAL A 733 -11.06 3.68 -18.27
C VAL A 733 -9.67 3.95 -17.69
N ILE A 734 -9.02 5.03 -18.13
CA ILE A 734 -7.78 5.58 -17.56
C ILE A 734 -8.02 7.03 -17.12
N PRO A 735 -7.44 7.52 -15.99
CA PRO A 735 -7.74 8.85 -15.47
C PRO A 735 -7.52 10.00 -16.46
N PHE A 736 -6.36 10.03 -17.12
CA PHE A 736 -5.94 11.07 -18.04
C PHE A 736 -5.40 10.42 -19.32
N PRO A 737 -6.26 10.13 -20.32
CA PRO A 737 -5.83 9.41 -21.51
C PRO A 737 -4.82 10.23 -22.32
N ARG A 738 -3.84 9.55 -22.91
CA ARG A 738 -2.94 10.11 -23.94
C ARG A 738 -3.27 9.47 -25.27
N TYR A 739 -3.46 10.29 -26.30
CA TYR A 739 -3.73 9.85 -27.67
C TYR A 739 -3.33 10.97 -28.64
N PRO A 740 -3.23 10.72 -29.95
CA PRO A 740 -2.68 11.71 -30.87
C PRO A 740 -3.42 13.06 -30.78
N GLY A 741 -2.64 14.14 -30.73
CA GLY A 741 -3.11 15.52 -30.52
C GLY A 741 -3.60 15.87 -29.11
N ASN A 742 -3.51 14.96 -28.12
CA ASN A 742 -4.13 15.15 -26.81
C ASN A 742 -3.24 14.66 -25.65
N ALA A 743 -2.73 15.60 -24.85
CA ALA A 743 -2.10 15.38 -23.56
C ALA A 743 -2.59 16.29 -22.38
N PRO A 744 -3.86 16.74 -22.31
CA PRO A 744 -4.36 17.56 -21.19
C PRO A 744 -4.69 16.72 -19.93
N PHE A 745 -5.13 17.40 -18.85
CA PHE A 745 -5.55 16.81 -17.57
C PHE A 745 -7.03 17.09 -17.24
#